data_AF-W9Y5F8-F1
#
_entry.id   AF-W9Y5F8-F1
#
_cell.length_a   1.000
_cell.length_b   1.000
_cell.length_c   1.000
_cell.angle_alpha   90.00
_cell.angle_beta   90.00
_cell.angle_gamma   90.00
#
_symmetry.space_group_name_H-M   'P 1'
#
loop_
_entity.id
_entity.type
_entity.pdbx_description
1 polymer ?
#
loop_
_entity_poly.entity_id
_entity_poly.type
_entity_poly.pdbx_seq_one_letter_code
_entity_poly.pdbx_strand_id
1 'polypeptide(L)'
;MLILTVASYLICLVSLLGLSAAEAEYQFFYSRPELYPPVLQVDILKEGATPGYVFVAPHHIERSGAAIYDNHGNLVWTSLSSMGGGNMHSFRVCQYKGADHLCFFRGDQWSTFYAGEVLIYSNELVPVATIKAQNGRPAIDMHENSLVDDGRAMIVNIYQSERYDLSDYGISDGEGWVRNGLFQKIDVATGELLFEWSALDHIPPSESYVALGSTEGVTAGEGFDAGGAWDYLHLNAVDQNADGDYLLSCRHTQALYKVSGQDGRILWRLGGKRSDFELGDGVAFGYQHDARWRFSNASTDIITLFDNASDSFHDTALRSAGKIIRLDHDSTPPRATLLAAFEGPDGMPHAVTQGSVQVLGEHAADANVTQSNVFIGWGQQPYVTEHLPSGEIVFQARLPAAGANVYRAYRFNFTAHPLDSPALYTYALDTDAAATMFYMSWNGATELAQWRVYGRQNCTADWTDLGTVDKEGFESVFEAPGYWAYGMVEALDQAARPLGRSATNGIRTFVPSPALAQSCGRIGCRMTRLRGAATAPSPGEGQGQDQDQLRGGCPFTRDDKTLKAGLSVETSDVDPRLGTFARGGLLLFAGLLVCLVLTVVACYYYDGHVPRLLTSTSTSTSTSHALVPQSDPELEPMVEWPENQASRSHTRLHVV
;
A
#
# COMPACT_ATOMS: atom_id res chain seq x y z
N MET A 1 19.91 -32.42 45.43
CA MET A 1 18.63 -31.68 45.48
C MET A 1 18.79 -30.19 45.23
N LEU A 2 19.76 -29.49 45.83
CA LEU A 2 19.92 -28.03 45.69
C LEU A 2 20.14 -27.53 44.24
N ILE A 3 20.89 -28.28 43.42
CA ILE A 3 21.24 -27.91 42.03
C ILE A 3 20.02 -27.98 41.08
N LEU A 4 19.11 -28.94 41.28
CA LEU A 4 17.89 -29.08 40.46
C LEU A 4 16.87 -27.97 40.75
N THR A 5 16.80 -27.49 41.99
CA THR A 5 15.99 -26.33 42.37
C THR A 5 16.52 -25.02 41.78
N VAL A 6 17.84 -24.81 41.77
CA VAL A 6 18.44 -23.58 41.21
C VAL A 6 18.29 -23.54 39.68
N ALA A 7 18.45 -24.68 38.99
CA ALA A 7 18.20 -24.77 37.55
C ALA A 7 16.72 -24.50 37.18
N SER A 8 15.78 -24.97 38.01
CA SER A 8 14.34 -24.71 37.81
C SER A 8 13.98 -23.23 38.01
N TYR A 9 14.62 -22.55 38.98
CA TYR A 9 14.43 -21.10 39.18
C TYR A 9 15.07 -20.26 38.09
N LEU A 10 16.23 -20.65 37.54
CA LEU A 10 16.86 -19.97 36.40
C LEU A 10 16.08 -20.16 35.10
N ILE A 11 15.53 -21.35 34.83
CA ILE A 11 14.64 -21.57 33.67
C ILE A 11 13.35 -20.77 33.83
N CYS A 12 12.78 -20.69 35.04
CA CYS A 12 11.61 -19.86 35.31
C CYS A 12 11.93 -18.36 35.18
N LEU A 13 13.11 -17.90 35.62
CA LEU A 13 13.56 -16.51 35.43
C LEU A 13 13.84 -16.18 33.96
N VAL A 14 14.40 -17.10 33.18
CA VAL A 14 14.60 -16.93 31.73
C VAL A 14 13.25 -16.99 30.98
N SER A 15 12.26 -17.73 31.49
CA SER A 15 10.88 -17.73 30.97
C SER A 15 10.11 -16.46 31.36
N LEU A 16 10.40 -15.88 32.53
CA LEU A 16 9.80 -14.63 33.04
C LEU A 16 10.48 -13.38 32.45
N LEU A 17 11.76 -13.46 32.08
CA LEU A 17 12.51 -12.43 31.35
C LEU A 17 12.39 -12.59 29.82
N GLY A 18 11.99 -13.77 29.35
CA GLY A 18 11.66 -14.09 27.95
C GLY A 18 10.22 -13.72 27.56
N LEU A 19 9.41 -13.23 28.50
CA LEU A 19 8.33 -12.29 28.19
C LEU A 19 8.96 -10.90 27.96
N SER A 20 9.86 -10.79 26.97
CA SER A 20 9.92 -9.53 26.25
C SER A 20 8.50 -9.31 25.73
N ALA A 21 7.93 -8.12 25.92
CA ALA A 21 6.67 -7.79 25.27
C ALA A 21 6.81 -8.25 23.81
N ALA A 22 6.01 -9.22 23.37
CA ALA A 22 5.88 -9.45 21.95
C ALA A 22 5.45 -8.09 21.39
N GLU A 23 6.34 -7.46 20.61
CA GLU A 23 6.05 -6.14 20.04
C GLU A 23 4.72 -6.28 19.30
N ALA A 24 3.76 -5.43 19.64
CA ALA A 24 2.47 -5.49 18.98
C ALA A 24 2.70 -5.17 17.50
N GLU A 25 2.45 -6.14 16.63
CA GLU A 25 2.59 -5.94 15.17
C GLU A 25 1.52 -4.99 14.62
N TYR A 26 0.38 -4.90 15.31
CA TYR A 26 -0.80 -4.14 14.90
C TYR A 26 -1.38 -3.32 16.04
N GLN A 27 -2.02 -2.21 15.66
CA GLN A 27 -2.71 -1.30 16.58
C GLN A 27 -4.18 -1.68 16.70
N PHE A 28 -4.75 -1.40 17.87
CA PHE A 28 -6.17 -1.60 18.16
C PHE A 28 -6.74 -0.35 18.82
N PHE A 29 -7.95 0.04 18.39
CA PHE A 29 -8.63 1.24 18.87
C PHE A 29 -10.07 0.88 19.28
N TYR A 30 -10.51 1.32 20.46
CA TYR A 30 -11.86 1.05 20.96
C TYR A 30 -12.95 1.77 20.16
N SER A 31 -12.67 3.00 19.75
CA SER A 31 -13.58 3.85 18.96
C SER A 31 -13.70 3.40 17.50
N ARG A 32 -12.69 2.69 17.00
CA ARG A 32 -12.57 2.22 15.61
C ARG A 32 -11.96 0.82 15.56
N PRO A 33 -12.64 -0.21 16.11
CA PRO A 33 -12.07 -1.56 16.26
C PRO A 33 -11.86 -2.30 14.93
N GLU A 34 -12.47 -1.81 13.85
CA GLU A 34 -12.25 -2.31 12.50
C GLU A 34 -10.93 -1.79 11.88
N LEU A 35 -10.40 -0.66 12.39
CA LEU A 35 -9.06 -0.20 12.03
C LEU A 35 -8.04 -1.06 12.75
N TYR A 36 -7.35 -1.90 11.99
CA TYR A 36 -6.29 -2.78 12.47
C TYR A 36 -5.01 -2.57 11.66
N PRO A 37 -4.43 -1.35 11.67
CA PRO A 37 -3.21 -1.05 10.92
C PRO A 37 -1.97 -1.58 11.64
N PRO A 38 -0.86 -1.80 10.93
CA PRO A 38 0.39 -2.19 11.55
C PRO A 38 0.93 -1.09 12.48
N VAL A 39 1.81 -1.46 13.41
CA VAL A 39 2.61 -0.50 14.19
C VAL A 39 3.76 0.00 13.34
N LEU A 40 4.02 1.32 13.33
CA LEU A 40 5.30 1.86 12.88
C LEU A 40 6.19 2.07 14.11
N GLN A 41 7.15 1.18 14.30
CA GLN A 41 8.07 1.26 15.44
C GLN A 41 9.21 2.23 15.11
N VAL A 42 9.33 3.32 15.88
CA VAL A 42 10.40 4.29 15.75
C VAL A 42 11.57 3.90 16.66
N ASP A 43 12.69 3.51 16.05
CA ASP A 43 13.91 3.10 16.77
C ASP A 43 14.84 4.29 17.03
N ILE A 44 14.86 5.26 16.10
CA ILE A 44 15.70 6.46 16.19
C ILE A 44 14.85 7.69 15.85
N LEU A 45 14.87 8.68 16.74
CA LEU A 45 14.38 10.04 16.47
C LEU A 45 15.32 11.02 17.18
N LYS A 46 16.10 11.75 16.39
CA LYS A 46 17.08 12.73 16.87
C LYS A 46 16.74 14.14 16.36
N GLU A 47 17.40 15.14 16.95
CA GLU A 47 17.42 16.49 16.38
C GLU A 47 17.96 16.46 14.94
N GLY A 48 17.40 17.32 14.08
CA GLY A 48 17.71 17.35 12.65
C GLY A 48 16.79 16.50 11.78
N ALA A 49 15.96 15.62 12.34
CA ALA A 49 14.90 14.95 11.60
C ALA A 49 13.83 15.95 11.12
N THR A 50 13.47 15.87 9.85
CA THR A 50 12.51 16.78 9.21
C THR A 50 11.11 16.63 9.83
N PRO A 51 10.41 17.74 10.16
CA PRO A 51 9.01 17.69 10.58
C PRO A 51 8.10 17.12 9.49
N GLY A 52 6.95 16.58 9.91
CA GLY A 52 5.91 16.10 9.00
C GLY A 52 5.48 14.68 9.34
N TYR A 53 4.95 13.99 8.33
CA TYR A 53 4.39 12.66 8.45
C TYR A 53 5.10 11.67 7.52
N VAL A 54 5.11 10.40 7.95
CA VAL A 54 5.64 9.27 7.19
C VAL A 54 4.48 8.58 6.45
N PHE A 55 4.60 8.48 5.14
CA PHE A 55 3.65 7.88 4.22
C PHE A 55 4.17 6.51 3.79
N VAL A 56 3.41 5.46 4.12
CA VAL A 56 3.73 4.09 3.75
C VAL A 56 2.48 3.35 3.29
N ALA A 57 2.66 2.36 2.44
CA ALA A 57 1.59 1.45 2.04
C ALA A 57 2.10 0.00 2.17
N PRO A 58 2.09 -0.55 3.39
CA PRO A 58 2.52 -1.92 3.62
C PRO A 58 1.64 -2.93 2.89
N HIS A 59 2.31 -3.95 2.36
CA HIS A 59 1.70 -5.09 1.66
C HIS A 59 2.33 -6.41 2.14
N HIS A 60 1.74 -7.53 1.71
CA HIS A 60 2.05 -8.90 2.18
C HIS A 60 1.77 -9.15 3.67
N ILE A 61 0.96 -8.30 4.30
CA ILE A 61 0.52 -8.41 5.69
C ILE A 61 -0.98 -8.67 5.79
N GLU A 62 -1.46 -9.13 6.95
CA GLU A 62 -2.87 -9.49 7.21
C GLU A 62 -3.83 -8.35 6.81
N ARG A 63 -3.44 -7.11 7.08
CA ARG A 63 -4.20 -5.90 6.78
C ARG A 63 -3.34 -4.91 6.00
N SER A 64 -3.21 -5.17 4.71
CA SER A 64 -2.49 -4.29 3.77
C SER A 64 -3.28 -3.02 3.47
N GLY A 65 -2.59 -1.90 3.27
CA GLY A 65 -3.20 -0.63 2.92
C GLY A 65 -2.31 0.57 3.24
N ALA A 66 -2.61 1.72 2.64
CA ALA A 66 -1.94 2.97 2.91
C ALA A 66 -2.18 3.47 4.36
N ALA A 67 -1.14 4.03 4.96
CA ALA A 67 -1.13 4.60 6.29
C ALA A 67 -0.20 5.82 6.38
N ILE A 68 -0.60 6.79 7.21
CA ILE A 68 0.17 7.98 7.56
C ILE A 68 0.48 7.90 9.05
N TYR A 69 1.74 8.09 9.41
CA TYR A 69 2.22 8.13 10.79
C TYR A 69 2.91 9.46 11.09
N ASP A 70 2.87 9.91 12.35
CA ASP A 70 3.74 10.99 12.81
C ASP A 70 5.16 10.51 13.09
N ASN A 71 6.06 11.43 13.43
CA ASN A 71 7.46 11.13 13.75
C ASN A 71 7.65 10.27 15.01
N HIS A 72 6.60 10.06 15.80
CA HIS A 72 6.61 9.20 16.98
C HIS A 72 5.98 7.82 16.70
N GLY A 73 5.59 7.54 15.45
CA GLY A 73 4.98 6.27 15.05
C GLY A 73 3.49 6.18 15.39
N ASN A 74 2.85 7.26 15.84
CA ASN A 74 1.41 7.25 16.06
C ASN A 74 0.69 7.30 14.71
N LEU A 75 -0.37 6.49 14.57
CA LEU A 75 -1.22 6.55 13.41
C LEU A 75 -1.89 7.94 13.31
N VAL A 76 -1.93 8.48 12.10
CA VAL A 76 -2.68 9.70 11.75
C VAL A 76 -3.85 9.35 10.84
N TRP A 77 -3.61 8.50 9.84
CA TRP A 77 -4.64 8.06 8.91
C TRP A 77 -4.36 6.64 8.41
N THR A 78 -5.42 5.89 8.12
CA THR A 78 -5.34 4.65 7.34
C THR A 78 -6.49 4.48 6.34
N SER A 79 -6.15 3.87 5.21
CA SER A 79 -7.08 3.42 4.18
C SER A 79 -7.95 2.22 4.59
N LEU A 80 -7.65 1.55 5.71
CA LEU A 80 -8.45 0.44 6.25
C LEU A 80 -9.88 0.85 6.65
N SER A 81 -10.16 2.15 6.67
CA SER A 81 -11.49 2.73 6.89
C SER A 81 -12.39 2.58 5.65
N SER A 82 -12.78 3.70 5.01
CA SER A 82 -13.73 3.74 3.91
C SER A 82 -13.24 3.06 2.62
N MET A 83 -11.93 2.82 2.49
CA MET A 83 -11.35 2.21 1.29
C MET A 83 -11.17 0.69 1.41
N GLY A 84 -11.25 0.14 2.64
CA GLY A 84 -11.11 -1.30 2.90
C GLY A 84 -9.68 -1.85 2.76
N GLY A 85 -8.67 -0.98 2.61
CA GLY A 85 -7.28 -1.40 2.38
C GLY A 85 -7.07 -2.10 1.03
N GLY A 86 -6.11 -3.04 1.01
CA GLY A 86 -5.67 -3.79 -0.16
C GLY A 86 -4.26 -3.39 -0.63
N ASN A 87 -3.85 -3.86 -1.80
CA ASN A 87 -2.55 -3.49 -2.36
C ASN A 87 -2.61 -2.05 -2.86
N MET A 88 -1.86 -1.21 -2.17
CA MET A 88 -1.67 0.20 -2.50
C MET A 88 -0.19 0.47 -2.59
N HIS A 89 0.24 1.22 -3.58
CA HIS A 89 1.65 1.46 -3.84
C HIS A 89 1.89 2.89 -4.29
N SER A 90 3.15 3.33 -4.17
CA SER A 90 3.59 4.67 -4.53
C SER A 90 2.69 5.74 -3.87
N PHE A 91 2.41 5.56 -2.57
CA PHE A 91 1.53 6.41 -1.78
C PHE A 91 2.26 7.67 -1.31
N ARG A 92 1.88 8.83 -1.84
CA ARG A 92 2.54 10.11 -1.58
C ARG A 92 1.58 11.28 -1.61
N VAL A 93 2.04 12.42 -1.09
CA VAL A 93 1.42 13.72 -1.39
C VAL A 93 1.79 14.12 -2.83
N CYS A 94 0.82 14.70 -3.54
CA CYS A 94 0.96 15.18 -4.89
C CYS A 94 0.24 16.52 -5.06
N GLN A 95 0.73 17.41 -5.93
CA GLN A 95 0.08 18.69 -6.24
C GLN A 95 -0.93 18.50 -7.36
N TYR A 96 -2.21 18.78 -7.08
CA TYR A 96 -3.27 18.75 -8.10
C TYR A 96 -4.15 19.99 -7.96
N LYS A 97 -4.31 20.74 -9.04
CA LYS A 97 -5.08 22.00 -9.08
C LYS A 97 -4.69 23.01 -8.00
N GLY A 98 -3.38 23.09 -7.70
CA GLY A 98 -2.82 24.04 -6.75
C GLY A 98 -3.05 23.70 -5.27
N ALA A 99 -3.42 22.46 -4.95
CA ALA A 99 -3.59 21.98 -3.59
C ALA A 99 -2.96 20.60 -3.37
N ASP A 100 -2.62 20.30 -2.12
CA ASP A 100 -2.11 19.00 -1.68
C ASP A 100 -3.20 17.93 -1.78
N HIS A 101 -2.85 16.81 -2.42
CA HIS A 101 -3.67 15.63 -2.58
C HIS A 101 -2.88 14.38 -2.20
N LEU A 102 -3.57 13.27 -1.96
CA LEU A 102 -2.97 11.95 -1.85
C LEU A 102 -3.05 11.25 -3.21
N CYS A 103 -1.91 10.78 -3.72
CA CYS A 103 -1.82 9.99 -4.94
C CYS A 103 -1.29 8.59 -4.61
N PHE A 104 -1.94 7.55 -5.14
CA PHE A 104 -1.51 6.16 -4.98
C PHE A 104 -2.09 5.27 -6.06
N PHE A 105 -1.39 4.18 -6.35
CA PHE A 105 -1.94 3.06 -7.10
C PHE A 105 -2.83 2.21 -6.18
N ARG A 106 -3.88 1.62 -6.74
CA ARG A 106 -4.66 0.53 -6.13
C ARG A 106 -4.94 -0.56 -7.18
N GLY A 107 -4.69 -1.81 -6.83
CA GLY A 107 -4.97 -2.94 -7.72
C GLY A 107 -4.62 -4.29 -7.12
N ASP A 108 -4.53 -5.30 -7.97
CA ASP A 108 -4.21 -6.68 -7.58
C ASP A 108 -2.90 -7.13 -8.21
N GLN A 109 -2.17 -7.97 -7.49
CA GLN A 109 -0.97 -8.62 -8.01
C GLN A 109 -1.37 -9.73 -8.98
N TRP A 110 -0.83 -9.73 -10.19
CA TRP A 110 -1.07 -10.79 -11.18
C TRP A 110 0.15 -11.71 -11.35
N SER A 111 1.37 -11.16 -11.23
CA SER A 111 2.63 -11.89 -11.31
C SER A 111 3.76 -11.01 -10.73
N THR A 112 4.82 -10.74 -11.50
CA THR A 112 5.87 -9.75 -11.22
C THR A 112 5.39 -8.30 -11.32
N PHE A 113 4.13 -8.10 -11.72
CA PHE A 113 3.48 -6.82 -11.90
C PHE A 113 2.05 -6.85 -11.36
N TYR A 114 1.44 -5.67 -11.32
CA TYR A 114 0.11 -5.42 -10.80
C TYR A 114 -0.80 -4.87 -11.88
N ALA A 115 -2.10 -5.05 -11.68
CA ALA A 115 -3.14 -4.52 -12.54
C ALA A 115 -4.12 -3.71 -11.71
N GLY A 116 -4.24 -2.42 -12.02
CA GLY A 116 -5.13 -1.53 -11.30
C GLY A 116 -5.27 -0.15 -11.92
N GLU A 117 -5.50 0.82 -11.04
CA GLU A 117 -5.73 2.22 -11.37
C GLU A 117 -5.02 3.14 -10.38
N VAL A 118 -4.80 4.39 -10.79
CA VAL A 118 -4.24 5.42 -9.92
C VAL A 118 -5.35 6.33 -9.43
N LEU A 119 -5.36 6.61 -8.13
CA LEU A 119 -6.36 7.43 -7.46
C LEU A 119 -5.73 8.71 -6.94
N ILE A 120 -6.46 9.82 -7.09
CA ILE A 120 -6.16 11.12 -6.48
C ILE A 120 -7.25 11.41 -5.46
N TYR A 121 -6.86 11.67 -4.21
CA TYR A 121 -7.74 11.99 -3.10
C TYR A 121 -7.45 13.41 -2.60
N SER A 122 -8.48 14.19 -2.30
CA SER A 122 -8.30 15.53 -1.72
C SER A 122 -7.82 15.46 -0.28
N ASN A 123 -7.49 16.64 0.28
CA ASN A 123 -7.24 16.79 1.71
C ASN A 123 -8.47 16.54 2.59
N GLU A 124 -9.69 16.50 2.04
CA GLU A 124 -10.87 16.00 2.75
C GLU A 124 -11.03 14.46 2.69
N LEU A 125 -10.02 13.76 2.14
CA LEU A 125 -9.89 12.31 2.09
C LEU A 125 -11.00 11.61 1.29
N VAL A 126 -11.42 12.25 0.19
CA VAL A 126 -12.37 11.71 -0.78
C VAL A 126 -11.74 11.66 -2.18
N PRO A 127 -12.13 10.70 -3.04
CA PRO A 127 -11.59 10.60 -4.39
C PRO A 127 -12.01 11.81 -5.24
N VAL A 128 -11.06 12.39 -5.97
CA VAL A 128 -11.31 13.50 -6.92
C VAL A 128 -10.93 13.18 -8.36
N ALA A 129 -10.10 12.16 -8.59
CA ALA A 129 -9.81 11.63 -9.91
C ALA A 129 -9.39 10.16 -9.86
N THR A 130 -9.66 9.45 -10.96
CA THR A 130 -9.21 8.08 -11.20
C THR A 130 -8.58 8.01 -12.58
N ILE A 131 -7.34 7.58 -12.65
CA ILE A 131 -6.57 7.48 -13.89
C ILE A 131 -6.52 6.01 -14.32
N LYS A 132 -6.78 5.78 -15.61
CA LYS A 132 -6.77 4.46 -16.27
C LYS A 132 -5.92 4.54 -17.53
N ALA A 133 -5.28 3.42 -17.86
CA ALA A 133 -4.55 3.27 -19.10
C ALA A 133 -5.44 3.56 -20.31
N GLN A 134 -4.85 4.17 -21.33
CA GLN A 134 -5.52 4.56 -22.57
C GLN A 134 -5.08 3.67 -23.75
N ASN A 135 -5.61 3.94 -24.94
CA ASN A 135 -5.20 3.28 -26.19
C ASN A 135 -5.39 1.74 -26.20
N GLY A 136 -6.38 1.24 -25.47
CA GLY A 136 -6.67 -0.21 -25.40
C GLY A 136 -5.58 -1.03 -24.69
N ARG A 137 -4.68 -0.36 -23.96
CA ARG A 137 -3.62 -1.01 -23.18
C ARG A 137 -4.19 -1.74 -21.94
N PRO A 138 -3.44 -2.71 -21.38
CA PRO A 138 -3.78 -3.33 -20.10
C PRO A 138 -3.90 -2.32 -18.96
N ALA A 139 -4.39 -2.78 -17.80
CA ALA A 139 -4.47 -1.97 -16.60
C ALA A 139 -3.11 -1.38 -16.21
N ILE A 140 -3.15 -0.24 -15.51
CA ILE A 140 -1.94 0.41 -15.01
C ILE A 140 -1.26 -0.51 -14.01
N ASP A 141 0.06 -0.47 -14.02
CA ASP A 141 0.89 -1.16 -13.05
C ASP A 141 1.29 -0.24 -11.87
N MET A 142 1.75 -0.82 -10.78
CA MET A 142 1.95 -0.15 -9.51
C MET A 142 3.17 0.78 -9.43
N HIS A 143 4.11 0.65 -10.35
CA HIS A 143 5.45 1.19 -10.13
C HIS A 143 5.54 2.71 -10.29
N GLU A 144 4.66 3.34 -11.08
CA GLU A 144 4.70 4.79 -11.31
C GLU A 144 3.33 5.47 -11.36
N ASN A 145 3.24 6.65 -10.71
CA ASN A 145 2.04 7.48 -10.65
C ASN A 145 2.38 8.99 -10.49
N SER A 146 3.31 9.50 -11.29
CA SER A 146 3.84 10.86 -11.13
C SER A 146 2.98 11.91 -11.80
N LEU A 147 2.47 12.86 -10.99
CA LEU A 147 1.86 14.08 -11.51
C LEU A 147 2.93 15.03 -12.04
N VAL A 148 2.69 15.53 -13.25
CA VAL A 148 3.56 16.45 -13.99
C VAL A 148 2.72 17.58 -14.59
N ASP A 149 3.37 18.56 -15.24
CA ASP A 149 2.72 19.75 -15.80
C ASP A 149 1.82 20.45 -14.79
N ASP A 150 2.35 20.74 -13.59
CA ASP A 150 1.61 21.36 -12.47
C ASP A 150 0.32 20.62 -12.10
N GLY A 151 0.34 19.29 -12.20
CA GLY A 151 -0.77 18.40 -11.86
C GLY A 151 -1.77 18.20 -13.00
N ARG A 152 -1.53 18.73 -14.19
CA ARG A 152 -2.43 18.54 -15.34
C ARG A 152 -2.37 17.12 -15.89
N ALA A 153 -1.20 16.48 -15.85
CA ALA A 153 -1.01 15.16 -16.44
C ALA A 153 -0.39 14.17 -15.44
N MET A 154 -0.73 12.89 -15.61
CA MET A 154 -0.21 11.76 -14.83
C MET A 154 0.65 10.88 -15.72
N ILE A 155 1.86 10.58 -15.29
CA ILE A 155 2.71 9.52 -15.84
C ILE A 155 2.41 8.22 -15.12
N VAL A 156 2.10 7.18 -15.89
CA VAL A 156 1.79 5.83 -15.39
C VAL A 156 2.54 4.78 -16.19
N ASN A 157 2.90 3.67 -15.56
CA ASN A 157 3.54 2.55 -16.24
C ASN A 157 2.54 1.42 -16.52
N ILE A 158 2.83 0.64 -17.55
CA ILE A 158 1.98 -0.47 -18.01
C ILE A 158 2.90 -1.62 -18.44
N TYR A 159 2.54 -2.84 -18.06
CA TYR A 159 3.15 -4.04 -18.62
C TYR A 159 2.21 -4.72 -19.60
N GLN A 160 2.66 -4.87 -20.84
CA GLN A 160 1.91 -5.53 -21.90
C GLN A 160 2.62 -6.82 -22.33
N SER A 161 1.94 -7.96 -22.20
CA SER A 161 2.44 -9.20 -22.79
C SER A 161 2.24 -9.14 -24.31
N GLU A 162 3.33 -9.33 -25.06
CA GLU A 162 3.36 -9.26 -26.51
C GLU A 162 4.05 -10.49 -27.10
N ARG A 163 3.63 -10.86 -28.32
CA ARG A 163 4.31 -11.90 -29.11
C ARG A 163 5.64 -11.33 -29.62
N TYR A 164 6.70 -12.10 -29.51
CA TYR A 164 8.04 -11.70 -29.93
C TYR A 164 8.82 -12.91 -30.47
N ASP A 165 9.67 -12.68 -31.47
CA ASP A 165 10.56 -13.72 -31.98
C ASP A 165 11.69 -13.98 -30.98
N LEU A 166 11.59 -15.10 -30.25
CA LEU A 166 12.56 -15.54 -29.26
C LEU A 166 13.46 -16.67 -29.77
N SER A 167 13.60 -16.82 -31.09
CA SER A 167 14.45 -17.86 -31.70
C SER A 167 15.91 -17.76 -31.22
N ASP A 168 16.44 -16.53 -31.09
CA ASP A 168 17.78 -16.27 -30.57
C ASP A 168 17.96 -16.64 -29.08
N TYR A 169 16.85 -16.90 -28.38
CA TYR A 169 16.79 -17.26 -26.97
C TYR A 169 16.30 -18.71 -26.76
N GLY A 170 16.22 -19.50 -27.84
CA GLY A 170 15.94 -20.94 -27.78
C GLY A 170 14.48 -21.34 -28.01
N ILE A 171 13.55 -20.39 -28.18
CA ILE A 171 12.15 -20.67 -28.55
C ILE A 171 12.00 -20.53 -30.06
N SER A 172 12.08 -21.64 -30.78
CA SER A 172 12.07 -21.67 -32.26
C SER A 172 11.00 -22.60 -32.87
N ASP A 173 10.25 -23.32 -32.04
CA ASP A 173 9.16 -24.22 -32.42
C ASP A 173 7.76 -23.59 -32.23
N GLY A 174 7.70 -22.30 -31.90
CA GLY A 174 6.46 -21.55 -31.69
C GLY A 174 6.69 -20.04 -31.53
N GLU A 175 5.60 -19.31 -31.27
CA GLU A 175 5.66 -17.88 -30.93
C GLU A 175 6.17 -17.71 -29.49
N GLY A 176 7.17 -16.85 -29.29
CA GLY A 176 7.63 -16.44 -27.97
C GLY A 176 6.80 -15.28 -27.40
N TRP A 177 6.88 -15.09 -26.08
CA TRP A 177 6.17 -14.03 -25.37
C TRP A 177 7.12 -13.19 -24.51
N VAL A 178 7.03 -11.87 -24.66
CA VAL A 178 7.81 -10.88 -23.91
C VAL A 178 6.85 -9.92 -23.20
N ARG A 179 7.22 -9.49 -22.00
CA ARG A 179 6.52 -8.46 -21.25
C ARG A 179 7.14 -7.10 -21.61
N ASN A 180 6.47 -6.36 -22.48
CA ASN A 180 6.85 -5.01 -22.87
C ASN A 180 6.55 -4.03 -21.74
N GLY A 181 7.54 -3.20 -21.38
CA GLY A 181 7.37 -2.09 -20.47
C GLY A 181 6.96 -0.83 -21.24
N LEU A 182 5.80 -0.26 -20.91
CA LEU A 182 5.31 0.98 -21.49
C LEU A 182 5.12 2.03 -20.40
N PHE A 183 5.12 3.29 -20.81
CA PHE A 183 4.54 4.35 -20.00
C PHE A 183 3.65 5.26 -20.83
N GLN A 184 2.67 5.86 -20.16
CA GLN A 184 1.77 6.85 -20.75
C GLN A 184 1.83 8.13 -19.93
N LYS A 185 1.70 9.27 -20.61
CA LYS A 185 1.35 10.56 -20.01
C LYS A 185 -0.10 10.85 -20.36
N ILE A 186 -0.96 10.95 -19.36
CA ILE A 186 -2.41 11.05 -19.51
C ILE A 186 -2.89 12.34 -18.86
N ASP A 187 -3.70 13.14 -19.54
CA ASP A 187 -4.35 14.31 -18.95
C ASP A 187 -5.35 13.87 -17.86
N VAL A 188 -5.18 14.38 -16.65
CA VAL A 188 -5.92 13.91 -15.47
C VAL A 188 -7.40 14.27 -15.55
N ALA A 189 -7.72 15.42 -16.15
CA ALA A 189 -9.09 15.94 -16.18
C ALA A 189 -9.92 15.30 -17.28
N THR A 190 -9.30 15.00 -18.43
CA THR A 190 -9.99 14.53 -19.63
C THR A 190 -9.79 13.04 -19.90
N GLY A 191 -8.74 12.43 -19.36
CA GLY A 191 -8.30 11.08 -19.72
C GLY A 191 -7.62 11.01 -21.10
N GLU A 192 -7.32 12.15 -21.73
CA GLU A 192 -6.64 12.19 -23.02
C GLU A 192 -5.22 11.63 -22.91
N LEU A 193 -4.85 10.74 -23.83
CA LEU A 193 -3.48 10.26 -23.96
C LEU A 193 -2.62 11.34 -24.63
N LEU A 194 -1.65 11.87 -23.89
CA LEU A 194 -0.76 12.94 -24.36
C LEU A 194 0.55 12.39 -24.93
N PHE A 195 1.02 11.26 -24.41
CA PHE A 195 2.24 10.59 -24.85
C PHE A 195 2.19 9.11 -24.47
N GLU A 196 2.74 8.25 -25.33
CA GLU A 196 2.94 6.82 -25.05
C GLU A 196 4.30 6.39 -25.59
N TRP A 197 4.99 5.56 -24.84
CA TRP A 197 6.29 5.01 -25.23
C TRP A 197 6.37 3.53 -24.88
N SER A 198 7.05 2.76 -25.73
CA SER A 198 7.13 1.30 -25.66
C SER A 198 8.59 0.87 -25.72
N ALA A 199 9.03 0.08 -24.74
CA ALA A 199 10.43 -0.30 -24.64
C ALA A 199 10.93 -1.16 -25.79
N LEU A 200 10.09 -2.08 -26.30
CA LEU A 200 10.48 -2.98 -27.39
C LEU A 200 10.83 -2.26 -28.69
N ASP A 201 10.35 -1.03 -28.90
CA ASP A 201 10.68 -0.22 -30.07
C ASP A 201 12.11 0.38 -30.00
N HIS A 202 12.74 0.35 -28.82
CA HIS A 202 13.97 1.12 -28.55
C HIS A 202 15.07 0.33 -27.82
N ILE A 203 14.71 -0.67 -27.01
CA ILE A 203 15.60 -1.43 -26.14
C ILE A 203 15.42 -2.93 -26.42
N PRO A 204 16.36 -3.57 -27.15
CA PRO A 204 16.26 -4.99 -27.45
C PRO A 204 16.42 -5.87 -26.20
N PRO A 205 15.78 -7.07 -26.17
CA PRO A 205 15.92 -8.01 -25.06
C PRO A 205 17.35 -8.46 -24.73
N SER A 206 18.28 -8.35 -25.68
CA SER A 206 19.69 -8.71 -25.49
C SER A 206 20.42 -7.83 -24.47
N GLU A 207 19.85 -6.68 -24.11
CA GLU A 207 20.38 -5.82 -23.04
C GLU A 207 20.07 -6.33 -21.63
N SER A 208 19.11 -7.24 -21.47
CA SER A 208 18.76 -7.82 -20.16
C SER A 208 19.92 -8.58 -19.53
N TYR A 209 20.12 -8.40 -18.24
CA TYR A 209 20.95 -9.27 -17.40
C TYR A 209 20.16 -10.48 -16.88
N VAL A 210 18.83 -10.42 -16.93
CA VAL A 210 17.92 -11.50 -16.52
C VAL A 210 17.58 -12.36 -17.74
N ALA A 211 18.02 -13.60 -17.75
CA ALA A 211 17.83 -14.52 -18.88
C ALA A 211 16.40 -15.08 -18.95
N LEU A 212 15.97 -15.45 -20.16
CA LEU A 212 14.71 -16.14 -20.39
C LEU A 212 14.62 -17.42 -19.55
N GLY A 213 13.52 -17.62 -18.82
CA GLY A 213 13.31 -18.79 -17.97
C GLY A 213 14.19 -18.87 -16.73
N SER A 214 14.93 -17.81 -16.37
CA SER A 214 15.72 -17.82 -15.13
C SER A 214 14.81 -17.83 -13.90
N THR A 215 15.19 -18.65 -12.93
CA THR A 215 14.64 -18.63 -11.58
C THR A 215 15.43 -17.70 -10.65
N GLU A 216 16.51 -17.09 -11.16
CA GLU A 216 17.33 -16.12 -10.45
C GLU A 216 16.57 -14.79 -10.36
N GLY A 217 16.21 -14.40 -9.13
CA GLY A 217 15.74 -13.07 -8.76
C GLY A 217 14.43 -12.62 -9.40
N VAL A 218 13.30 -13.09 -8.88
CA VAL A 218 11.95 -12.96 -9.46
C VAL A 218 11.83 -13.76 -10.77
N THR A 219 10.81 -14.61 -10.92
CA THR A 219 10.67 -15.47 -12.11
C THR A 219 10.64 -14.62 -13.38
N ALA A 220 11.70 -14.71 -14.19
CA ALA A 220 11.84 -13.94 -15.42
C ALA A 220 10.71 -14.20 -16.42
N GLY A 221 10.06 -15.36 -16.31
CA GLY A 221 9.10 -15.86 -17.28
C GLY A 221 9.79 -16.75 -18.30
N GLU A 222 9.15 -17.87 -18.63
CA GLU A 222 9.69 -18.87 -19.56
C GLU A 222 9.42 -18.50 -21.04
N GLY A 223 8.56 -17.51 -21.30
CA GLY A 223 8.25 -17.00 -22.64
C GLY A 223 7.36 -17.88 -23.50
N PHE A 224 6.80 -18.98 -22.95
CA PHE A 224 5.95 -19.91 -23.69
C PHE A 224 4.47 -19.48 -23.80
N ASP A 225 4.02 -18.59 -22.92
CA ASP A 225 2.65 -18.04 -22.95
C ASP A 225 2.59 -16.61 -22.40
N ALA A 226 1.44 -15.95 -22.55
CA ALA A 226 1.25 -14.56 -22.14
C ALA A 226 1.38 -14.32 -20.63
N GLY A 227 1.05 -15.31 -19.79
CA GLY A 227 1.21 -15.26 -18.34
C GLY A 227 2.67 -15.41 -17.93
N GLY A 228 3.38 -16.36 -18.54
CA GLY A 228 4.81 -16.60 -18.39
C GLY A 228 5.71 -15.76 -19.30
N ALA A 229 5.22 -14.65 -19.85
CA ALA A 229 5.99 -13.80 -20.76
C ALA A 229 7.29 -13.27 -20.12
N TRP A 230 8.37 -13.23 -20.89
CA TRP A 230 9.70 -12.83 -20.40
C TRP A 230 9.76 -11.35 -20.03
N ASP A 231 9.98 -11.06 -18.76
CA ASP A 231 10.22 -9.72 -18.22
C ASP A 231 11.70 -9.35 -18.37
N TYR A 232 12.08 -8.94 -19.58
CA TYR A 232 13.49 -8.64 -19.91
C TYR A 232 13.95 -7.25 -19.42
N LEU A 233 13.03 -6.34 -19.12
CA LEU A 233 13.33 -4.92 -18.89
C LEU A 233 13.01 -4.47 -17.46
N HIS A 234 11.79 -4.79 -17.02
CA HIS A 234 11.21 -4.39 -15.75
C HIS A 234 11.31 -2.86 -15.47
N LEU A 235 10.49 -2.08 -16.17
CA LEU A 235 10.35 -0.62 -16.00
C LEU A 235 9.67 -0.29 -14.67
N ASN A 236 10.41 0.37 -13.76
CA ASN A 236 9.95 0.59 -12.38
C ASN A 236 9.89 2.06 -11.93
N ALA A 237 10.38 3.00 -12.74
CA ALA A 237 10.19 4.42 -12.48
C ALA A 237 10.25 5.21 -13.78
N VAL A 238 9.45 6.28 -13.83
CA VAL A 238 9.49 7.28 -14.89
C VAL A 238 9.38 8.66 -14.26
N ASP A 239 10.31 9.54 -14.60
CA ASP A 239 10.29 10.95 -14.20
C ASP A 239 10.35 11.85 -15.44
N GLN A 240 9.92 13.10 -15.30
CA GLN A 240 9.93 14.08 -16.40
C GLN A 240 10.71 15.34 -15.99
N ASN A 241 11.59 15.80 -16.88
CA ASN A 241 12.29 17.07 -16.68
C ASN A 241 11.48 18.25 -17.25
N ALA A 242 11.96 19.48 -17.03
CA ALA A 242 11.29 20.70 -17.50
C ALA A 242 11.23 20.85 -19.02
N ASP A 243 12.11 20.17 -19.77
CA ASP A 243 12.10 20.14 -21.24
C ASP A 243 11.04 19.18 -21.80
N GLY A 244 10.41 18.39 -20.93
CA GLY A 244 9.44 17.36 -21.30
C GLY A 244 10.05 16.00 -21.63
N ASP A 245 11.36 15.82 -21.50
CA ASP A 245 12.05 14.55 -21.65
C ASP A 245 11.83 13.65 -20.42
N TYR A 246 12.00 12.34 -20.60
CA TYR A 246 11.69 11.33 -19.58
C TYR A 246 12.93 10.57 -19.12
N LEU A 247 13.02 10.26 -17.82
CA LEU A 247 14.05 9.41 -17.21
C LEU A 247 13.39 8.11 -16.82
N LEU A 248 13.82 7.01 -17.41
CA LEU A 248 13.30 5.69 -17.15
C LEU A 248 14.30 4.89 -16.32
N SER A 249 13.80 4.15 -15.33
CA SER A 249 14.56 3.17 -14.57
C SER A 249 14.12 1.75 -14.92
N CYS A 250 15.05 0.97 -15.44
CA CYS A 250 14.80 -0.41 -15.86
C CYS A 250 15.68 -1.36 -15.04
N ARG A 251 15.03 -2.18 -14.20
CA ARG A 251 15.69 -3.05 -13.22
C ARG A 251 16.57 -4.10 -13.90
N HIS A 252 16.06 -4.77 -14.94
CA HIS A 252 16.71 -5.96 -15.51
C HIS A 252 17.80 -5.63 -16.53
N THR A 253 17.85 -4.41 -17.05
CA THR A 253 18.99 -3.92 -17.84
C THR A 253 20.05 -3.23 -16.98
N GLN A 254 19.77 -3.04 -15.68
CA GLN A 254 20.62 -2.31 -14.73
C GLN A 254 21.02 -0.92 -15.25
N ALA A 255 20.07 -0.23 -15.89
CA ALA A 255 20.33 1.01 -16.60
C ALA A 255 19.21 2.03 -16.45
N LEU A 256 19.60 3.30 -16.54
CA LEU A 256 18.70 4.42 -16.71
C LEU A 256 18.76 4.95 -18.15
N TYR A 257 17.62 5.41 -18.66
CA TYR A 257 17.49 5.92 -20.03
C TYR A 257 16.86 7.30 -20.01
N LYS A 258 17.50 8.27 -20.68
CA LYS A 258 16.81 9.51 -21.05
C LYS A 258 16.14 9.34 -22.40
N VAL A 259 14.83 9.58 -22.45
CA VAL A 259 13.99 9.46 -23.64
C VAL A 259 13.50 10.84 -24.03
N SER A 260 13.58 11.18 -25.33
CA SER A 260 13.08 12.46 -25.80
C SER A 260 11.56 12.52 -25.72
N GLY A 261 11.03 13.61 -25.14
CA GLY A 261 9.60 13.86 -25.09
C GLY A 261 8.96 14.23 -26.44
N GLN A 262 9.79 14.45 -27.47
CA GLN A 262 9.33 14.88 -28.80
C GLN A 262 9.10 13.72 -29.76
N ASP A 263 10.02 12.76 -29.78
CA ASP A 263 10.04 11.67 -30.76
C ASP A 263 10.26 10.28 -30.15
N GLY A 264 10.42 10.18 -28.82
CA GLY A 264 10.60 8.92 -28.11
C GLY A 264 11.98 8.28 -28.27
N ARG A 265 12.95 8.91 -28.96
CA ARG A 265 14.29 8.31 -29.10
C ARG A 265 15.08 8.37 -27.79
N ILE A 266 15.92 7.37 -27.55
CA ILE A 266 16.86 7.39 -26.43
C ILE A 266 17.95 8.44 -26.70
N LEU A 267 18.09 9.40 -25.79
CA LEU A 267 19.09 10.46 -25.82
C LEU A 267 20.42 10.00 -25.21
N TRP A 268 20.36 9.29 -24.08
CA TRP A 268 21.52 8.68 -23.46
C TRP A 268 21.13 7.51 -22.53
N ARG A 269 22.12 6.69 -22.20
CA ARG A 269 22.05 5.55 -21.26
C ARG A 269 23.08 5.73 -20.15
N LEU A 270 22.66 5.51 -18.91
CA LEU A 270 23.57 5.43 -17.76
C LEU A 270 23.55 4.00 -17.21
N GLY A 271 24.72 3.37 -17.11
CA GLY A 271 24.84 2.00 -16.61
C GLY A 271 24.53 0.92 -17.65
N GLY A 272 24.29 -0.30 -17.18
CA GLY A 272 24.05 -1.48 -17.99
C GLY A 272 25.17 -1.84 -18.99
N LYS A 273 24.82 -2.63 -20.01
CA LYS A 273 25.78 -3.13 -21.02
C LYS A 273 26.28 -2.06 -21.99
N ARG A 274 25.65 -0.89 -22.04
CA ARG A 274 25.83 0.14 -23.10
C ARG A 274 25.80 1.57 -22.56
N SER A 275 26.44 1.82 -21.41
CA SER A 275 26.53 3.16 -20.82
C SER A 275 27.19 4.15 -21.79
N ASP A 276 26.59 5.32 -21.96
CA ASP A 276 27.14 6.46 -22.71
C ASP A 276 28.08 7.32 -21.84
N PHE A 277 28.16 7.03 -20.54
CA PHE A 277 28.99 7.74 -19.56
C PHE A 277 30.14 6.87 -19.05
N GLU A 278 31.29 7.50 -18.85
CA GLU A 278 32.35 6.98 -17.97
C GLU A 278 31.86 7.04 -16.51
N LEU A 279 31.77 5.87 -15.86
CA LEU A 279 31.29 5.77 -14.49
C LEU A 279 32.45 5.99 -13.52
N GLY A 280 32.39 7.06 -12.72
CA GLY A 280 33.32 7.29 -11.63
C GLY A 280 33.14 6.28 -10.48
N ASP A 281 34.06 6.34 -9.51
CA ASP A 281 34.05 5.45 -8.34
C ASP A 281 32.72 5.52 -7.59
N GLY A 282 32.16 4.34 -7.26
CA GLY A 282 30.90 4.20 -6.52
C GLY A 282 29.62 4.49 -7.34
N VAL A 283 29.73 4.92 -8.60
CA VAL A 283 28.57 5.23 -9.45
C VAL A 283 27.81 3.98 -9.88
N ALA A 284 28.51 2.88 -10.18
CA ALA A 284 27.87 1.65 -10.62
C ALA A 284 26.74 1.22 -9.66
N PHE A 285 25.62 0.79 -10.24
CA PHE A 285 24.41 0.37 -9.52
C PHE A 285 23.79 -0.83 -10.25
N GLY A 286 22.91 -1.56 -9.57
CA GLY A 286 22.23 -2.73 -10.14
C GLY A 286 20.84 -2.91 -9.59
N TYR A 287 19.93 -3.37 -10.45
CA TYR A 287 18.54 -3.68 -10.10
C TYR A 287 17.80 -2.51 -9.44
N GLN A 288 18.19 -1.29 -9.79
CA GLN A 288 17.84 -0.03 -9.15
C GLN A 288 16.35 0.34 -9.29
N HIS A 289 15.87 1.16 -8.37
CA HIS A 289 14.51 1.70 -8.34
C HIS A 289 14.49 3.23 -8.15
N ASP A 290 13.33 3.82 -8.42
CA ASP A 290 12.97 5.21 -8.08
C ASP A 290 14.00 6.26 -8.55
N ALA A 291 14.45 6.13 -9.80
CA ALA A 291 15.29 7.15 -10.41
C ALA A 291 14.50 8.45 -10.62
N ARG A 292 15.05 9.58 -10.19
CA ARG A 292 14.41 10.91 -10.26
C ARG A 292 15.39 11.98 -10.65
N TRP A 293 14.96 12.96 -11.44
CA TRP A 293 15.69 14.20 -11.60
C TRP A 293 15.59 15.07 -10.35
N ARG A 294 16.71 15.71 -10.03
CA ARG A 294 16.80 16.73 -8.99
C ARG A 294 17.20 18.07 -9.57
N PHE A 295 18.06 18.03 -10.58
CA PHE A 295 18.46 19.22 -11.30
C PHE A 295 18.80 18.84 -12.74
N SER A 296 18.52 19.74 -13.68
CA SER A 296 18.83 19.55 -15.09
C SER A 296 19.08 20.91 -15.73
N ASN A 297 20.14 21.00 -16.52
CA ASN A 297 20.41 22.10 -17.42
C ASN A 297 21.10 21.56 -18.69
N ALA A 298 21.54 22.46 -19.57
CA ALA A 298 22.14 22.08 -20.86
C ALA A 298 23.39 21.19 -20.76
N SER A 299 24.19 21.30 -19.70
CA SER A 299 25.48 20.62 -19.55
C SER A 299 25.49 19.55 -18.45
N THR A 300 24.53 19.60 -17.53
CA THR A 300 24.57 18.84 -16.29
C THR A 300 23.19 18.36 -15.86
N ASP A 301 23.10 17.07 -15.53
CA ASP A 301 21.98 16.51 -14.77
C ASP A 301 22.45 16.10 -13.37
N ILE A 302 21.57 16.24 -12.37
CA ILE A 302 21.73 15.58 -11.08
C ILE A 302 20.48 14.72 -10.84
N ILE A 303 20.71 13.45 -10.56
CA ILE A 303 19.68 12.45 -10.35
C ILE A 303 19.84 11.76 -8.99
N THR A 304 18.75 11.24 -8.46
CA THR A 304 18.75 10.29 -7.35
C THR A 304 18.27 8.92 -7.84
N LEU A 305 18.74 7.85 -7.21
CA LEU A 305 18.19 6.50 -7.39
C LEU A 305 18.38 5.67 -6.12
N PHE A 306 17.54 4.65 -5.95
CA PHE A 306 17.75 3.59 -4.98
C PHE A 306 18.50 2.43 -5.64
N ASP A 307 19.74 2.16 -5.23
CA ASP A 307 20.55 1.04 -5.69
C ASP A 307 20.27 -0.17 -4.83
N ASN A 308 19.49 -1.12 -5.36
CA ASN A 308 19.17 -2.37 -4.68
C ASN A 308 20.41 -3.24 -4.51
N ALA A 309 21.36 -3.13 -5.44
CA ALA A 309 22.66 -3.80 -5.44
C ALA A 309 22.62 -5.34 -5.49
N SER A 310 21.45 -5.97 -5.62
CA SER A 310 21.31 -7.42 -5.66
C SER A 310 19.95 -7.85 -6.24
N ASP A 311 19.92 -9.01 -6.88
CA ASP A 311 18.69 -9.74 -7.24
C ASP A 311 18.45 -11.00 -6.39
N SER A 312 19.14 -11.12 -5.25
CA SER A 312 19.24 -12.32 -4.38
C SER A 312 20.21 -13.41 -4.84
N PHE A 313 20.71 -13.36 -6.07
CA PHE A 313 21.65 -14.35 -6.62
C PHE A 313 22.99 -13.72 -7.01
N HIS A 314 22.94 -12.48 -7.47
CA HIS A 314 24.07 -11.69 -7.93
C HIS A 314 24.10 -10.34 -7.21
N ASP A 315 25.18 -10.08 -6.49
CA ASP A 315 25.41 -8.80 -5.85
C ASP A 315 26.27 -7.91 -6.76
N THR A 316 25.80 -6.69 -7.05
CA THR A 316 26.55 -5.66 -7.77
C THR A 316 27.30 -4.71 -6.82
N ALA A 317 26.95 -4.70 -5.53
CA ALA A 317 27.67 -4.01 -4.45
C ALA A 317 27.42 -4.71 -3.10
N LEU A 318 28.16 -4.33 -2.06
CA LEU A 318 28.08 -4.95 -0.73
C LEU A 318 26.81 -4.62 0.05
N ARG A 319 26.15 -3.49 -0.27
CA ARG A 319 24.97 -2.99 0.43
C ARG A 319 24.07 -2.23 -0.54
N SER A 320 22.76 -2.30 -0.32
CA SER A 320 21.81 -1.40 -0.96
C SER A 320 22.01 0.04 -0.47
N ALA A 321 21.81 1.04 -1.33
CA ALA A 321 22.03 2.44 -0.97
C ALA A 321 21.16 3.42 -1.77
N GLY A 322 20.76 4.52 -1.14
CA GLY A 322 20.30 5.69 -1.88
C GLY A 322 21.49 6.46 -2.44
N LYS A 323 21.47 6.83 -3.71
CA LYS A 323 22.57 7.53 -4.39
C LYS A 323 22.14 8.86 -4.98
N ILE A 324 23.04 9.84 -4.95
CA ILE A 324 22.95 11.11 -5.70
C ILE A 324 24.08 11.12 -6.72
N ILE A 325 23.75 11.20 -8.01
CA ILE A 325 24.71 11.10 -9.11
C ILE A 325 24.61 12.36 -9.98
N ARG A 326 25.75 12.95 -10.30
CA ARG A 326 25.89 14.02 -11.28
C ARG A 326 26.32 13.45 -12.62
N LEU A 327 25.70 13.91 -13.70
CA LEU A 327 26.06 13.61 -15.08
C LEU A 327 26.57 14.88 -15.73
N ASP A 328 27.79 14.86 -16.23
CA ASP A 328 28.39 15.94 -17.01
C ASP A 328 28.39 15.53 -18.49
N HIS A 329 27.59 16.23 -19.29
CA HIS A 329 27.37 15.93 -20.71
C HIS A 329 28.45 16.51 -21.62
N ASP A 330 29.06 17.62 -21.22
CA ASP A 330 30.06 18.34 -22.02
C ASP A 330 31.48 17.75 -21.92
N SER A 331 31.71 16.78 -21.02
CA SER A 331 33.00 16.10 -20.97
C SER A 331 33.15 15.14 -22.14
N THR A 332 34.39 14.81 -22.52
CA THR A 332 34.67 13.84 -23.60
C THR A 332 35.60 12.74 -23.07
N PRO A 333 35.07 11.53 -22.76
CA PRO A 333 33.66 11.14 -22.83
C PRO A 333 32.77 11.82 -21.75
N PRO A 334 31.43 11.83 -21.90
CA PRO A 334 30.50 12.20 -20.83
C PRO A 334 30.81 11.42 -19.55
N ARG A 335 30.66 12.04 -18.38
CA ARG A 335 31.07 11.44 -17.09
C ARG A 335 29.94 11.43 -16.09
N ALA A 336 29.83 10.33 -15.35
CA ALA A 336 28.97 10.22 -14.18
C ALA A 336 29.82 10.22 -12.90
N THR A 337 29.42 11.01 -11.90
CA THR A 337 30.13 11.16 -10.62
C THR A 337 29.17 10.97 -9.45
N LEU A 338 29.56 10.14 -8.49
CA LEU A 338 28.80 9.97 -7.24
C LEU A 338 29.02 11.20 -6.35
N LEU A 339 27.94 11.89 -6.00
CA LEU A 339 27.98 13.03 -5.08
C LEU A 339 27.78 12.61 -3.63
N ALA A 340 26.87 11.66 -3.39
CA ALA A 340 26.57 11.12 -2.07
C ALA A 340 25.96 9.72 -2.19
N ALA A 341 26.19 8.88 -1.17
CA ALA A 341 25.52 7.60 -0.99
C ALA A 341 25.09 7.44 0.48
N PHE A 342 23.94 6.82 0.69
CA PHE A 342 23.31 6.63 1.98
C PHE A 342 22.96 5.16 2.17
N GLU A 343 23.57 4.51 3.15
CA GLU A 343 23.39 3.09 3.45
C GLU A 343 22.38 2.88 4.58
N GLY A 344 21.78 1.70 4.64
CA GLY A 344 20.77 1.38 5.65
C GLY A 344 21.36 1.12 7.04
N PRO A 345 20.51 0.78 8.02
CA PRO A 345 20.95 0.37 9.35
C PRO A 345 21.99 -0.76 9.29
N ASP A 346 22.91 -0.78 10.26
CA ASP A 346 23.94 -1.81 10.34
C ASP A 346 23.31 -3.21 10.46
N GLY A 347 23.78 -4.15 9.64
CA GLY A 347 23.26 -5.51 9.60
C GLY A 347 21.93 -5.69 8.85
N MET A 348 21.35 -4.63 8.29
CA MET A 348 20.20 -4.76 7.39
C MET A 348 20.62 -5.55 6.13
N PRO A 349 19.89 -6.61 5.74
CA PRO A 349 20.12 -7.32 4.48
C PRO A 349 19.90 -6.42 3.26
N HIS A 350 20.30 -6.89 2.08
CA HIS A 350 19.96 -6.23 0.83
C HIS A 350 18.43 -6.05 0.70
N ALA A 351 18.05 -4.85 0.29
CA ALA A 351 16.73 -4.58 -0.26
C ALA A 351 16.76 -4.95 -1.75
N VAL A 352 16.58 -6.23 -2.07
CA VAL A 352 16.77 -6.78 -3.43
C VAL A 352 15.71 -6.34 -4.46
N THR A 353 14.64 -5.70 -3.98
CA THR A 353 13.59 -5.11 -4.83
C THR A 353 12.94 -3.92 -4.14
N GLN A 354 12.27 -3.08 -4.94
CA GLN A 354 11.53 -1.90 -4.50
C GLN A 354 12.47 -0.84 -3.89
N GLY A 355 11.91 0.15 -3.20
CA GLY A 355 12.66 1.20 -2.51
C GLY A 355 12.53 2.57 -3.15
N SER A 356 12.82 3.60 -2.37
CA SER A 356 12.69 5.01 -2.78
C SER A 356 13.77 5.90 -2.16
N VAL A 357 14.10 6.97 -2.88
CA VAL A 357 14.97 8.06 -2.39
C VAL A 357 14.26 9.39 -2.56
N GLN A 358 13.94 10.01 -1.44
CA GLN A 358 13.35 11.35 -1.39
C GLN A 358 14.33 12.33 -0.77
N VAL A 359 14.68 13.37 -1.53
CA VAL A 359 15.45 14.49 -0.99
C VAL A 359 14.48 15.48 -0.35
N LEU A 360 14.82 16.00 0.84
CA LEU A 360 13.97 16.84 1.66
C LEU A 360 14.53 18.25 1.81
N GLY A 361 13.64 19.25 1.87
CA GLY A 361 14.01 20.65 2.12
C GLY A 361 14.15 21.47 0.85
N GLU A 362 14.64 22.71 1.00
CA GLU A 362 14.61 23.72 -0.05
C GLU A 362 15.53 23.41 -1.25
N HIS A 363 16.62 22.66 -1.02
CA HIS A 363 17.57 22.28 -2.07
C HIS A 363 17.22 20.96 -2.78
N ALA A 364 16.04 20.37 -2.51
CA ALA A 364 15.64 19.08 -3.08
C ALA A 364 15.56 19.06 -4.62
N ALA A 365 15.44 20.23 -5.25
CA ALA A 365 15.29 20.41 -6.70
C ALA A 365 16.31 21.41 -7.30
N ASP A 366 17.50 21.53 -6.72
CA ASP A 366 18.56 22.40 -7.24
C ASP A 366 19.97 21.76 -7.22
N ALA A 367 20.97 22.52 -7.69
CA ALA A 367 22.35 22.06 -7.80
C ALA A 367 23.04 21.76 -6.44
N ASN A 368 22.49 22.25 -5.34
CA ASN A 368 22.96 22.04 -3.96
C ASN A 368 22.23 20.90 -3.26
N VAL A 369 21.60 19.98 -4.00
CA VAL A 369 20.85 18.83 -3.48
C VAL A 369 21.57 18.04 -2.38
N THR A 370 22.91 18.02 -2.37
CA THR A 370 23.72 17.35 -1.35
C THR A 370 23.69 18.02 0.02
N GLN A 371 23.10 19.22 0.14
CA GLN A 371 22.89 19.94 1.40
C GLN A 371 21.56 19.58 2.08
N SER A 372 20.75 18.74 1.45
CA SER A 372 19.43 18.32 1.92
C SER A 372 19.49 17.03 2.74
N ASN A 373 18.54 16.86 3.65
CA ASN A 373 18.29 15.56 4.25
C ASN A 373 17.73 14.60 3.19
N VAL A 374 17.93 13.29 3.40
CA VAL A 374 17.45 12.25 2.48
C VAL A 374 16.63 11.23 3.24
N PHE A 375 15.37 11.06 2.85
CA PHE A 375 14.47 10.04 3.35
C PHE A 375 14.46 8.84 2.41
N ILE A 376 14.64 7.64 2.96
CA ILE A 376 14.77 6.40 2.20
C ILE A 376 13.73 5.40 2.70
N GLY A 377 12.95 4.86 1.76
CA GLY A 377 12.18 3.64 1.97
C GLY A 377 12.98 2.44 1.48
N TRP A 378 13.17 1.44 2.33
CA TRP A 378 14.05 0.29 2.05
C TRP A 378 13.34 -0.87 1.34
N GLY A 379 12.24 -0.59 0.64
CA GLY A 379 11.59 -1.54 -0.26
C GLY A 379 11.08 -2.80 0.45
N GLN A 380 11.58 -3.96 0.01
CA GLN A 380 11.28 -5.25 0.65
C GLN A 380 11.77 -5.33 2.11
N GLN A 381 12.79 -4.55 2.48
CA GLN A 381 13.13 -4.42 3.90
C GLN A 381 12.18 -3.37 4.50
N PRO A 382 11.35 -3.70 5.51
CA PRO A 382 10.28 -2.82 6.01
C PRO A 382 10.79 -1.66 6.88
N TYR A 383 11.92 -1.08 6.52
CA TYR A 383 12.53 0.07 7.17
C TYR A 383 12.27 1.35 6.39
N VAL A 384 12.27 2.44 7.15
CA VAL A 384 12.42 3.80 6.63
C VAL A 384 13.51 4.51 7.42
N THR A 385 14.33 5.32 6.76
CA THR A 385 15.35 6.14 7.40
C THR A 385 15.33 7.58 6.90
N GLU A 386 15.72 8.53 7.74
CA GLU A 386 16.14 9.86 7.30
C GLU A 386 17.60 10.07 7.66
N HIS A 387 18.37 10.55 6.68
CA HIS A 387 19.78 10.87 6.79
C HIS A 387 19.98 12.37 6.70
N LEU A 388 20.89 12.91 7.52
CA LEU A 388 21.49 14.22 7.28
C LEU A 388 22.39 14.19 6.04
N PRO A 389 22.77 15.35 5.47
CA PRO A 389 23.80 15.45 4.42
C PRO A 389 25.11 14.71 4.72
N SER A 390 25.45 14.57 6.00
CA SER A 390 26.63 13.83 6.47
C SER A 390 26.52 12.31 6.32
N GLY A 391 25.33 11.78 6.04
CA GLY A 391 25.01 10.36 6.04
C GLY A 391 24.46 9.83 7.38
N GLU A 392 24.50 10.63 8.46
CA GLU A 392 24.00 10.21 9.77
C GLU A 392 22.49 9.97 9.76
N ILE A 393 22.06 8.81 10.25
CA ILE A 393 20.64 8.49 10.48
C ILE A 393 20.13 9.28 11.69
N VAL A 394 19.16 10.17 11.44
CA VAL A 394 18.44 10.98 12.44
C VAL A 394 17.00 10.52 12.66
N PHE A 395 16.45 9.72 11.74
CA PHE A 395 15.19 9.02 11.92
C PHE A 395 15.33 7.60 11.41
N GLN A 396 14.83 6.62 12.16
CA GLN A 396 14.71 5.23 11.74
C GLN A 396 13.41 4.67 12.29
N ALA A 397 12.63 4.03 11.43
CA ALA A 397 11.48 3.27 11.85
C ALA A 397 11.34 1.98 11.03
N ARG A 398 10.64 1.00 11.60
CA ARG A 398 10.34 -0.27 10.95
C ARG A 398 8.90 -0.71 11.18
N LEU A 399 8.36 -1.50 10.26
CA LEU A 399 7.09 -2.21 10.44
C LEU A 399 7.41 -3.63 10.92
N PRO A 400 7.14 -4.00 12.19
CA PRO A 400 7.46 -5.31 12.71
C PRO A 400 6.49 -6.41 12.24
N ALA A 401 5.39 -6.05 11.56
CA ALA A 401 4.42 -7.00 11.06
C ALA A 401 5.08 -8.05 10.14
N ALA A 402 4.83 -9.33 10.41
CA ALA A 402 5.47 -10.42 9.68
C ALA A 402 5.15 -10.36 8.19
N GLY A 403 6.19 -10.45 7.35
CA GLY A 403 6.08 -10.36 5.88
C GLY A 403 5.88 -8.95 5.33
N ALA A 404 5.93 -7.91 6.17
CA ALA A 404 5.77 -6.54 5.71
C ALA A 404 6.81 -6.14 4.67
N ASN A 405 6.32 -5.61 3.54
CA ASN A 405 7.10 -4.91 2.54
C ASN A 405 6.52 -3.50 2.34
N VAL A 406 7.35 -2.53 1.97
CA VAL A 406 6.91 -1.17 1.62
C VAL A 406 7.52 -0.78 0.27
N TYR A 407 6.70 -0.79 -0.78
CA TYR A 407 7.18 -0.53 -2.14
C TYR A 407 7.98 0.77 -2.25
N ARG A 408 7.39 1.87 -1.74
CA ARG A 408 8.05 3.15 -1.54
C ARG A 408 7.51 3.79 -0.28
N ALA A 409 8.35 4.58 0.36
CA ALA A 409 7.99 5.39 1.51
C ALA A 409 8.42 6.84 1.29
N TYR A 410 7.68 7.75 1.88
CA TYR A 410 7.94 9.19 1.76
C TYR A 410 7.66 9.94 3.06
N ARG A 411 8.20 11.15 3.15
CA ARG A 411 7.94 12.12 4.20
C ARG A 411 7.36 13.41 3.60
N PHE A 412 6.22 13.85 4.14
CA PHE A 412 5.58 15.10 3.72
C PHE A 412 4.92 15.80 4.90
N ASN A 413 4.80 17.12 4.82
CA ASN A 413 3.73 17.82 5.52
C ASN A 413 2.43 17.59 4.75
N PHE A 414 1.33 17.45 5.49
CA PHE A 414 0.00 17.29 4.89
C PHE A 414 -1.04 17.76 5.89
N THR A 415 -1.97 18.60 5.43
CA THR A 415 -3.09 19.04 6.25
C THR A 415 -4.36 18.46 5.67
N ALA A 416 -5.10 17.68 6.47
CA ALA A 416 -6.34 17.04 6.07
C ALA A 416 -7.51 17.44 6.97
N HIS A 417 -8.68 17.56 6.34
CA HIS A 417 -9.96 17.90 6.97
C HIS A 417 -11.01 16.84 6.57
N PRO A 418 -10.97 15.63 7.15
CA PRO A 418 -11.84 14.52 6.75
C PRO A 418 -13.32 14.91 6.78
N LEU A 419 -14.10 14.48 5.76
CA LEU A 419 -15.55 14.68 5.77
C LEU A 419 -16.31 13.72 6.72
N ASP A 420 -15.68 12.63 7.13
CA ASP A 420 -16.25 11.71 8.13
C ASP A 420 -16.26 12.36 9.52
N SER A 421 -17.06 11.83 10.44
CA SER A 421 -17.18 12.36 11.81
C SER A 421 -16.20 11.71 12.78
N PRO A 422 -15.81 12.41 13.87
CA PRO A 422 -15.17 11.80 15.02
C PRO A 422 -15.87 10.53 15.49
N ALA A 423 -15.08 9.49 15.76
CA ALA A 423 -15.55 8.25 16.32
C ALA A 423 -15.45 8.28 17.84
N LEU A 424 -16.43 7.67 18.51
CA LEU A 424 -16.52 7.62 19.96
C LEU A 424 -17.01 6.25 20.40
N TYR A 425 -16.30 5.66 21.36
CA TYR A 425 -16.76 4.52 22.14
C TYR A 425 -16.80 4.91 23.62
N THR A 426 -17.90 4.57 24.29
CA THR A 426 -18.10 4.86 25.72
C THR A 426 -18.33 3.58 26.50
N TYR A 427 -17.70 3.47 27.68
CA TYR A 427 -17.73 2.27 28.52
C TYR A 427 -17.97 2.62 29.99
N ALA A 428 -18.83 1.88 30.66
CA ALA A 428 -18.95 1.87 32.12
C ALA A 428 -19.15 0.43 32.61
N LEU A 429 -18.62 0.10 33.80
CA LEU A 429 -18.67 -1.27 34.33
C LEU A 429 -20.12 -1.71 34.67
N ASP A 430 -20.92 -0.77 35.16
CA ASP A 430 -22.34 -0.90 35.47
C ASP A 430 -23.00 0.50 35.44
N THR A 431 -24.30 0.58 35.72
CA THR A 431 -25.06 1.85 35.73
C THR A 431 -24.85 2.68 37.00
N ASP A 432 -24.24 2.12 38.03
CA ASP A 432 -23.86 2.79 39.29
C ASP A 432 -22.34 3.06 39.34
N ALA A 433 -21.66 2.92 38.19
CA ALA A 433 -20.22 2.96 38.10
C ALA A 433 -19.67 4.32 38.53
N ALA A 434 -18.54 4.29 39.24
CA ALA A 434 -17.86 5.50 39.68
C ALA A 434 -17.36 6.38 38.53
N ALA A 435 -17.25 5.83 37.32
CA ALA A 435 -16.79 6.56 36.13
C ALA A 435 -17.31 5.95 34.82
N THR A 436 -17.32 6.80 33.79
CA THR A 436 -17.53 6.44 32.39
C THR A 436 -16.29 6.78 31.58
N MET A 437 -15.75 5.80 30.86
CA MET A 437 -14.62 5.96 29.97
C MET A 437 -15.10 6.38 28.58
N PHE A 438 -14.39 7.32 27.96
CA PHE A 438 -14.58 7.79 26.60
C PHE A 438 -13.30 7.53 25.82
N TYR A 439 -13.43 6.84 24.70
CA TYR A 439 -12.36 6.57 23.74
C TYR A 439 -12.73 7.25 22.43
N MET A 440 -11.87 8.13 21.94
CA MET A 440 -12.21 8.99 20.80
C MET A 440 -11.06 9.10 19.80
N SER A 441 -11.38 9.03 18.52
CA SER A 441 -10.41 9.13 17.42
C SER A 441 -11.05 9.79 16.19
N TRP A 442 -10.22 10.30 15.28
CA TRP A 442 -10.69 10.83 14.01
C TRP A 442 -9.66 10.56 12.91
N ASN A 443 -9.98 9.60 12.04
CA ASN A 443 -9.05 9.09 11.02
C ASN A 443 -8.68 10.18 10.00
N GLY A 444 -7.46 10.69 10.09
CA GLY A 444 -6.89 11.69 9.19
C GLY A 444 -7.14 13.16 9.54
N ALA A 445 -7.72 13.47 10.71
CA ALA A 445 -7.89 14.87 11.14
C ALA A 445 -6.57 15.41 11.70
N THR A 446 -5.78 16.08 10.87
CA THR A 446 -4.43 16.54 11.23
C THR A 446 -4.42 17.81 12.09
N GLU A 447 -5.49 18.61 12.04
CA GLU A 447 -5.61 19.85 12.83
C GLU A 447 -6.23 19.67 14.22
N LEU A 448 -6.69 18.46 14.53
CA LEU A 448 -7.26 18.16 15.84
C LEU A 448 -6.17 18.30 16.92
N ALA A 449 -6.41 19.18 17.89
CA ALA A 449 -5.53 19.40 19.03
C ALA A 449 -6.18 18.97 20.36
N GLN A 450 -7.50 19.15 20.51
CA GLN A 450 -8.21 18.87 21.76
C GLN A 450 -9.58 18.27 21.52
N TRP A 451 -10.09 17.59 22.53
CA TRP A 451 -11.43 17.01 22.58
C TRP A 451 -12.23 17.64 23.69
N ARG A 452 -13.40 18.19 23.37
CA ARG A 452 -14.41 18.52 24.38
C ARG A 452 -15.43 17.39 24.48
N VAL A 453 -15.67 16.93 25.71
CA VAL A 453 -16.45 15.73 25.99
C VAL A 453 -17.77 16.10 26.65
N TYR A 454 -18.87 15.53 26.15
CA TYR A 454 -20.21 15.78 26.64
C TYR A 454 -20.89 14.47 27.08
N GLY A 455 -21.70 14.54 28.12
CA GLY A 455 -22.49 13.43 28.64
C GLY A 455 -23.94 13.80 28.89
N ARG A 456 -24.83 12.81 28.81
CA ARG A 456 -26.22 12.94 29.26
C ARG A 456 -26.80 11.62 29.77
N GLN A 457 -27.82 11.73 30.62
CA GLN A 457 -28.42 10.57 31.31
C GLN A 457 -29.50 9.85 30.50
N ASN A 458 -30.11 10.53 29.53
CA ASN A 458 -31.12 9.96 28.64
C ASN A 458 -31.26 10.82 27.36
N CYS A 459 -32.07 10.35 26.41
CA CYS A 459 -32.21 10.99 25.10
C CYS A 459 -32.85 12.38 25.11
N THR A 460 -33.58 12.72 26.18
CA THR A 460 -34.25 14.02 26.33
C THR A 460 -33.49 14.98 27.25
N ALA A 461 -32.44 14.51 27.93
CA ALA A 461 -31.61 15.34 28.79
C ALA A 461 -30.68 16.22 27.94
N ASP A 462 -30.41 17.42 28.46
CA ASP A 462 -29.42 18.32 27.89
C ASP A 462 -28.00 17.72 27.98
N TRP A 463 -27.14 18.14 27.06
CA TRP A 463 -25.73 17.77 27.07
C TRP A 463 -25.00 18.55 28.18
N THR A 464 -24.35 17.82 29.08
CA THR A 464 -23.44 18.39 30.08
C THR A 464 -22.02 18.35 29.55
N ASP A 465 -21.32 19.49 29.56
CA ASP A 465 -19.88 19.54 29.32
C ASP A 465 -19.14 18.87 30.49
N LEU A 466 -18.42 17.80 30.20
CA LEU A 466 -17.70 16.99 31.18
C LEU A 466 -16.24 17.43 31.31
N GLY A 467 -15.72 18.21 30.37
CA GLY A 467 -14.33 18.64 30.32
C GLY A 467 -13.74 18.65 28.91
N THR A 468 -12.50 19.14 28.83
CA THR A 468 -11.68 19.14 27.63
C THR A 468 -10.35 18.44 27.93
N VAL A 469 -9.87 17.62 27.00
CA VAL A 469 -8.59 16.90 27.09
C VAL A 469 -7.79 17.10 25.80
N ASP A 470 -6.47 17.12 25.89
CA ASP A 470 -5.59 17.21 24.72
C ASP A 470 -5.63 15.89 23.92
N LYS A 471 -5.36 15.98 22.61
CA LYS A 471 -5.22 14.81 21.75
C LYS A 471 -3.95 14.04 22.13
N GLU A 472 -4.11 12.75 22.40
CA GLU A 472 -3.02 11.78 22.57
C GLU A 472 -3.05 10.77 21.42
N GLY A 473 -1.94 10.61 20.70
CA GLY A 473 -1.80 9.62 19.62
C GLY A 473 -2.94 9.66 18.59
N PHE A 474 -3.38 8.48 18.12
CA PHE A 474 -4.56 8.33 17.26
C PHE A 474 -5.88 8.31 18.05
N GLU A 475 -5.91 7.58 19.18
CA GLU A 475 -7.06 7.45 20.07
C GLU A 475 -6.74 8.06 21.43
N SER A 476 -7.56 9.04 21.83
CA SER A 476 -7.45 9.72 23.12
C SER A 476 -8.48 9.15 24.10
N VAL A 477 -8.15 9.20 25.39
CA VAL A 477 -8.99 8.66 26.46
C VAL A 477 -9.38 9.74 27.45
N PHE A 478 -10.65 9.76 27.86
CA PHE A 478 -11.15 10.63 28.93
C PHE A 478 -11.96 9.82 29.93
N GLU A 479 -11.74 10.09 31.22
CA GLU A 479 -12.51 9.48 32.30
C GLU A 479 -13.44 10.52 32.93
N ALA A 480 -14.75 10.33 32.73
CA ALA A 480 -15.77 11.16 33.33
C ALA A 480 -16.22 10.59 34.69
N PRO A 481 -16.34 11.42 35.75
CA PRO A 481 -16.93 10.98 37.01
C PRO A 481 -18.41 10.56 36.83
N GLY A 482 -18.75 9.43 37.45
CA GLY A 482 -20.10 8.85 37.43
C GLY A 482 -20.48 8.16 36.13
N TYR A 483 -21.66 7.53 36.15
CA TYR A 483 -22.27 6.93 34.98
C TYR A 483 -22.93 7.99 34.07
N TRP A 484 -22.61 7.95 32.78
CA TRP A 484 -23.27 8.73 31.73
C TRP A 484 -23.84 7.77 30.69
N ALA A 485 -25.15 7.82 30.46
CA ALA A 485 -25.81 6.88 29.56
C ALA A 485 -25.47 7.11 28.09
N TYR A 486 -25.19 8.36 27.70
CA TYR A 486 -24.78 8.72 26.34
C TYR A 486 -23.63 9.72 26.37
N GLY A 487 -22.74 9.59 25.40
CA GLY A 487 -21.60 10.49 25.18
C GLY A 487 -21.61 11.16 23.81
N MET A 488 -20.98 12.32 23.71
CA MET A 488 -20.67 13.00 22.45
C MET A 488 -19.33 13.71 22.61
N VAL A 489 -18.56 13.81 21.55
CA VAL A 489 -17.31 14.59 21.53
C VAL A 489 -17.33 15.64 20.43
N GLU A 490 -16.66 16.75 20.70
CA GLU A 490 -16.37 17.81 19.74
C GLU A 490 -14.85 17.94 19.60
N ALA A 491 -14.38 17.81 18.37
CA ALA A 491 -13.00 18.02 17.99
C ALA A 491 -12.70 19.52 17.91
N LEU A 492 -11.58 19.95 18.49
CA LEU A 492 -11.13 21.34 18.53
C LEU A 492 -9.73 21.47 17.93
N ASP A 493 -9.48 22.58 17.23
CA ASP A 493 -8.14 22.95 16.76
C ASP A 493 -7.27 23.55 17.89
N GLN A 494 -6.02 23.90 17.56
CA GLN A 494 -5.07 24.50 18.50
C GLN A 494 -5.54 25.85 19.08
N ALA A 495 -6.47 26.54 18.43
CA ALA A 495 -7.09 27.77 18.90
C ALA A 495 -8.43 27.53 19.62
N ALA A 496 -8.73 26.27 19.98
CA ALA A 496 -9.97 25.82 20.61
C ALA A 496 -11.24 26.07 19.77
N ARG A 497 -11.12 26.17 18.44
CA ARG A 497 -12.26 26.32 17.52
C ARG A 497 -12.81 24.95 17.13
N PRO A 498 -14.13 24.77 17.03
CA PRO A 498 -14.73 23.50 16.62
C PRO A 498 -14.36 23.09 15.19
N LEU A 499 -13.95 21.84 15.01
CA LEU A 499 -13.67 21.21 13.72
C LEU A 499 -14.78 20.24 13.29
N GLY A 500 -15.34 19.48 14.24
CA GLY A 500 -16.35 18.46 13.97
C GLY A 500 -16.88 17.82 15.24
N ARG A 501 -17.98 17.06 15.13
CA ARG A 501 -18.61 16.37 16.27
C ARG A 501 -18.87 14.92 15.93
N SER A 502 -18.79 14.05 16.93
CA SER A 502 -19.34 12.70 16.81
C SER A 502 -20.86 12.75 16.62
N ALA A 503 -21.50 11.58 16.47
CA ALA A 503 -22.95 11.47 16.32
C ALA A 503 -23.74 12.35 17.30
N THR A 504 -24.51 13.32 16.77
CA THR A 504 -25.19 14.36 17.56
C THR A 504 -26.36 13.84 18.39
N ASN A 505 -26.89 12.67 18.04
CA ASN A 505 -27.84 11.91 18.86
C ASN A 505 -27.15 11.12 19.98
N GLY A 506 -25.83 11.23 20.13
CA GLY A 506 -25.02 10.62 21.17
C GLY A 506 -24.70 9.15 20.93
N ILE A 507 -23.58 8.68 21.45
CA ILE A 507 -23.22 7.26 21.49
C ILE A 507 -23.62 6.68 22.84
N ARG A 508 -24.39 5.59 22.83
CA ARG A 508 -24.82 4.90 24.05
C ARG A 508 -23.62 4.22 24.72
N THR A 509 -23.46 4.44 26.01
CA THR A 509 -22.41 3.80 26.82
C THR A 509 -22.63 2.29 26.89
N PHE A 510 -21.61 1.53 26.50
CA PHE A 510 -21.59 0.10 26.67
C PHE A 510 -21.46 -0.23 28.16
N VAL A 511 -22.43 -0.99 28.65
CA VAL A 511 -22.44 -1.55 30.00
C VAL A 511 -22.48 -3.08 29.85
N PRO A 512 -21.45 -3.81 30.31
CA PRO A 512 -21.43 -5.26 30.20
C PRO A 512 -22.56 -5.90 31.01
N SER A 513 -23.02 -7.08 30.60
CA SER A 513 -23.94 -7.86 31.43
C SER A 513 -23.24 -8.28 32.73
N PRO A 514 -23.99 -8.59 33.82
CA PRO A 514 -23.37 -9.03 35.07
C PRO A 514 -22.41 -10.22 34.93
N ALA A 515 -22.65 -11.10 33.96
CA ALA A 515 -21.75 -12.21 33.64
C ALA A 515 -20.46 -11.73 32.97
N LEU A 516 -20.56 -10.82 31.99
CA LEU A 516 -19.39 -10.28 31.30
C LEU A 516 -18.58 -9.33 32.20
N ALA A 517 -19.24 -8.56 33.07
CA ALA A 517 -18.62 -7.61 34.00
C ALA A 517 -17.56 -8.28 34.90
N GLN A 518 -17.73 -9.57 35.22
CA GLN A 518 -16.73 -10.37 35.96
C GLN A 518 -15.38 -10.50 35.22
N SER A 519 -15.37 -10.30 33.91
CA SER A 519 -14.19 -10.31 33.03
C SER A 519 -13.80 -8.91 32.55
N CYS A 520 -14.36 -7.85 33.13
CA CYS A 520 -14.07 -6.46 32.78
C CYS A 520 -13.45 -5.71 33.95
N GLY A 521 -12.70 -4.66 33.62
CA GLY A 521 -12.14 -3.72 34.59
C GLY A 521 -12.69 -2.30 34.39
N ARG A 522 -12.03 -1.33 35.01
CA ARG A 522 -12.37 0.10 34.92
C ARG A 522 -12.26 0.65 33.50
N ILE A 523 -11.27 0.16 32.73
CA ILE A 523 -10.93 0.65 31.38
C ILE A 523 -11.52 -0.21 30.26
N GLY A 524 -12.48 -1.07 30.55
CA GLY A 524 -13.10 -1.95 29.55
C GLY A 524 -13.00 -3.43 29.87
N CYS A 525 -13.48 -4.23 28.92
CA CYS A 525 -13.51 -5.68 29.01
C CYS A 525 -12.31 -6.34 28.32
N ARG A 526 -11.95 -7.55 28.73
CA ARG A 526 -10.90 -8.32 28.05
C ARG A 526 -11.34 -8.63 26.60
N MET A 527 -10.51 -8.24 25.63
CA MET A 527 -10.80 -8.42 24.20
C MET A 527 -10.88 -9.90 23.81
N THR A 528 -11.93 -10.25 23.06
CA THR A 528 -12.25 -11.65 22.69
C THR A 528 -11.30 -12.23 21.64
N ARG A 529 -10.60 -11.40 20.86
CA ARG A 529 -9.66 -11.83 19.79
C ARG A 529 -8.44 -12.61 20.35
N LEU A 530 -8.18 -12.53 21.65
CA LEU A 530 -7.20 -13.37 22.37
C LEU A 530 -7.74 -14.76 22.76
N ARG A 531 -9.01 -15.06 22.45
CA ARG A 531 -9.59 -16.40 22.52
C ARG A 531 -9.83 -16.86 21.08
N GLY A 532 -9.24 -17.99 20.70
CA GLY A 532 -9.49 -18.63 19.41
C GLY A 532 -10.99 -18.87 19.15
N ALA A 533 -11.32 -19.28 17.92
CA ALA A 533 -12.69 -19.43 17.42
C ALA A 533 -13.64 -20.03 18.47
N ALA A 534 -14.77 -19.34 18.69
CA ALA A 534 -15.81 -19.84 19.57
C ALA A 534 -16.32 -21.19 19.06
N THR A 535 -16.23 -22.23 19.87
CA THR A 535 -16.96 -23.47 19.59
C THR A 535 -18.45 -23.15 19.64
N ALA A 536 -19.15 -23.43 18.54
CA ALA A 536 -20.59 -23.26 18.45
C ALA A 536 -21.28 -23.92 19.66
N PRO A 537 -22.26 -23.25 20.30
CA PRO A 537 -22.99 -23.89 21.39
C PRO A 537 -23.79 -25.07 20.84
N SER A 538 -23.76 -26.19 21.57
CA SER A 538 -24.64 -27.33 21.35
C SER A 538 -26.11 -26.88 21.40
N PRO A 539 -27.00 -27.44 20.57
CA PRO A 539 -28.41 -27.05 20.57
C PRO A 539 -29.09 -27.57 21.84
N GLY A 540 -29.24 -26.69 22.83
CA GLY A 540 -30.00 -26.97 24.04
C GLY A 540 -29.60 -26.07 25.19
N GLU A 541 -30.58 -25.36 25.74
CA GLU A 541 -30.54 -24.51 26.95
C GLU A 541 -30.09 -23.05 26.75
N GLY A 542 -31.09 -22.18 26.58
CA GLY A 542 -30.92 -20.73 26.62
C GLY A 542 -32.17 -19.96 26.22
N GLN A 543 -33.29 -20.13 26.94
CA GLN A 543 -34.34 -19.10 26.93
C GLN A 543 -33.82 -17.90 27.72
N GLY A 544 -33.34 -16.88 27.02
CA GLY A 544 -32.83 -15.64 27.60
C GLY A 544 -33.11 -14.48 26.66
N GLN A 545 -34.21 -13.77 26.96
CA GLN A 545 -34.69 -12.50 26.42
C GLN A 545 -33.93 -11.93 25.22
N ASP A 546 -34.56 -12.11 24.07
CA ASP A 546 -34.41 -11.32 22.87
C ASP A 546 -34.73 -9.85 23.20
N GLN A 547 -33.70 -9.04 23.44
CA GLN A 547 -33.75 -7.63 23.10
C GLN A 547 -32.60 -7.37 22.15
N ASP A 548 -32.95 -7.37 20.87
CA ASP A 548 -32.24 -6.71 19.80
C ASP A 548 -32.17 -5.20 20.13
N GLN A 549 -31.34 -4.83 21.11
CA GLN A 549 -31.10 -3.45 21.48
C GLN A 549 -30.20 -2.87 20.41
N LEU A 550 -30.81 -2.15 19.47
CA LEU A 550 -30.14 -1.27 18.53
C LEU A 550 -29.06 -0.49 19.28
N ARG A 551 -27.79 -0.79 19.01
CA ARG A 551 -26.61 -0.11 19.59
C ARG A 551 -26.43 1.32 19.06
N GLY A 552 -27.46 1.87 18.42
CA GLY A 552 -27.44 3.23 17.91
C GLY A 552 -27.52 4.25 19.05
N GLY A 553 -27.22 5.50 18.70
CA GLY A 553 -27.55 6.64 19.53
C GLY A 553 -29.05 6.78 19.78
N CYS A 554 -29.45 7.88 20.41
CA CYS A 554 -30.87 8.18 20.57
C CYS A 554 -31.58 8.18 19.21
N PRO A 555 -32.83 7.65 19.11
CA PRO A 555 -33.53 7.56 17.84
C PRO A 555 -33.52 8.91 17.10
N PHE A 556 -32.99 8.89 15.87
CA PHE A 556 -32.95 10.09 15.04
C PHE A 556 -34.35 10.33 14.46
N THR A 557 -35.02 11.38 14.90
CA THR A 557 -36.21 11.89 14.22
C THR A 557 -35.77 13.06 13.34
N ARG A 558 -35.92 12.89 12.02
CA ARG A 558 -35.62 13.96 11.05
C ARG A 558 -36.62 15.09 11.27
N ASP A 559 -36.15 16.26 11.62
CA ASP A 559 -36.99 17.44 11.81
C ASP A 559 -37.40 17.99 10.44
N ASP A 560 -38.62 17.69 9.97
CA ASP A 560 -39.15 18.10 8.65
C ASP A 560 -39.28 19.62 8.45
N LYS A 561 -38.94 20.44 9.45
CA LYS A 561 -39.08 21.90 9.41
C LYS A 561 -38.00 22.61 8.59
N THR A 562 -36.88 21.96 8.29
CA THR A 562 -35.78 22.55 7.48
C THR A 562 -35.93 22.34 5.97
N LEU A 563 -36.91 21.55 5.51
CA LEU A 563 -37.12 21.30 4.08
C LEU A 563 -37.82 22.45 3.33
N LYS A 564 -38.53 23.34 4.02
CA LYS A 564 -39.32 24.40 3.38
C LYS A 564 -38.53 25.66 2.97
N ALA A 565 -37.22 25.70 3.18
CA ALA A 565 -36.39 26.86 2.83
C ALA A 565 -35.46 26.64 1.61
N GLY A 566 -35.47 25.47 0.96
CA GLY A 566 -34.45 25.12 -0.04
C GLY A 566 -34.93 24.54 -1.38
N LEU A 567 -36.24 24.42 -1.63
CA LEU A 567 -36.76 23.90 -2.90
C LEU A 567 -37.90 24.80 -3.44
N SER A 568 -37.50 25.92 -4.03
CA SER A 568 -38.24 26.52 -5.14
C SER A 568 -37.37 26.42 -6.39
N VAL A 569 -37.30 25.21 -6.95
CA VAL A 569 -36.85 25.04 -8.33
C VAL A 569 -38.11 25.10 -9.18
N GLU A 570 -38.22 26.15 -10.00
CA GLU A 570 -39.21 26.23 -11.07
C GLU A 570 -39.10 24.98 -11.94
N THR A 571 -40.17 24.18 -11.99
CA THR A 571 -40.30 23.11 -12.96
C THR A 571 -40.51 23.74 -14.32
N SER A 572 -39.46 23.77 -15.14
CA SER A 572 -39.60 24.01 -16.58
C SER A 572 -40.25 22.79 -17.24
N ASP A 573 -41.19 23.08 -18.14
CA ASP A 573 -41.98 22.11 -18.89
C ASP A 573 -41.13 21.02 -19.56
N VAL A 574 -41.51 19.76 -19.36
CA VAL A 574 -40.95 18.60 -20.05
C VAL A 574 -41.80 18.29 -21.28
N ASP A 575 -41.12 18.28 -22.44
CA ASP A 575 -41.60 17.93 -23.78
C ASP A 575 -42.34 16.56 -23.83
N PRO A 576 -43.59 16.49 -24.36
CA PRO A 576 -44.36 15.25 -24.41
C PRO A 576 -43.94 14.40 -25.62
N ARG A 577 -42.75 13.79 -25.59
CA ARG A 577 -42.31 12.81 -26.61
C ARG A 577 -41.61 11.54 -26.07
N LEU A 578 -41.86 11.15 -24.82
CA LEU A 578 -41.48 9.81 -24.31
C LEU A 578 -42.70 8.89 -24.14
N GLY A 579 -43.39 8.61 -25.25
CA GLY A 579 -44.52 7.66 -25.29
C GLY A 579 -44.21 6.31 -25.96
N THR A 580 -42.97 6.10 -26.45
CA THR A 580 -42.68 5.03 -27.42
C THR A 580 -41.73 3.93 -26.95
N PHE A 581 -41.11 4.05 -25.77
CA PHE A 581 -40.18 3.01 -25.26
C PHE A 581 -40.85 1.92 -24.40
N ALA A 582 -42.02 2.17 -23.82
CA ALA A 582 -42.71 1.20 -22.96
C ALA A 582 -43.39 0.03 -23.73
N ARG A 583 -43.48 0.10 -25.06
CA ARG A 583 -44.05 -0.98 -25.90
C ARG A 583 -43.02 -1.96 -26.48
N GLY A 584 -41.73 -1.63 -26.46
CA GLY A 584 -40.66 -2.52 -26.94
C GLY A 584 -40.29 -3.65 -25.97
N GLY A 585 -40.33 -3.37 -24.67
CA GLY A 585 -39.97 -4.36 -23.63
C GLY A 585 -40.96 -5.51 -23.48
N LEU A 586 -42.25 -5.27 -23.77
CA LEU A 586 -43.29 -6.29 -23.62
C LEU A 586 -43.24 -7.37 -24.73
N LEU A 587 -42.76 -7.01 -25.92
CA LEU A 587 -42.63 -7.94 -27.06
C LEU A 587 -41.39 -8.84 -26.94
N LEU A 588 -40.30 -8.34 -26.34
CA LEU A 588 -39.09 -9.11 -26.06
C LEU A 588 -39.31 -10.19 -24.99
N PHE A 589 -40.10 -9.89 -23.95
CA PHE A 589 -40.45 -10.87 -22.92
C PHE A 589 -41.39 -11.98 -23.43
N ALA A 590 -42.31 -11.65 -24.34
CA ALA A 590 -43.20 -12.65 -24.95
C ALA A 590 -42.44 -13.60 -25.89
N GLY A 591 -41.43 -13.11 -26.63
CA GLY A 591 -40.59 -13.94 -27.51
C GLY A 591 -39.74 -14.97 -26.75
N LEU A 592 -39.17 -14.57 -25.61
CA LEU A 592 -38.37 -15.46 -24.75
C LEU A 592 -39.18 -16.60 -24.13
N LEU A 593 -40.45 -16.34 -23.78
CA LEU A 593 -41.34 -17.35 -23.21
C LEU A 593 -41.74 -18.41 -24.25
N VAL A 594 -41.94 -18.01 -25.51
CA VAL A 594 -42.26 -18.93 -26.61
C VAL A 594 -41.07 -19.83 -26.95
N CYS A 595 -39.84 -19.30 -26.95
CA CYS A 595 -38.64 -20.11 -27.15
C CYS A 595 -38.47 -21.15 -26.04
N LEU A 596 -38.69 -20.79 -24.77
CA LEU A 596 -38.56 -21.73 -23.64
C LEU A 596 -39.56 -22.90 -23.76
N VAL A 597 -40.80 -22.62 -24.15
CA VAL A 597 -41.84 -23.65 -24.32
C VAL A 597 -41.52 -24.57 -25.49
N LEU A 598 -41.00 -24.05 -26.61
CA LEU A 598 -40.61 -24.87 -27.76
C LEU A 598 -39.42 -25.79 -27.45
N THR A 599 -38.45 -25.34 -26.65
CA THR A 599 -37.30 -26.16 -26.24
C THR A 599 -37.74 -27.31 -25.32
N VAL A 600 -38.68 -27.06 -24.40
CA VAL A 600 -39.20 -28.11 -23.50
C VAL A 600 -40.03 -29.14 -24.28
N VAL A 601 -40.80 -28.73 -25.30
CA VAL A 601 -41.55 -29.65 -26.15
C VAL A 601 -40.62 -30.48 -27.06
N ALA A 602 -39.52 -29.89 -27.55
CA ALA A 602 -38.51 -30.61 -28.33
C ALA A 602 -37.77 -31.67 -27.50
N CYS A 603 -37.47 -31.38 -26.23
CA CYS A 603 -36.88 -32.36 -25.31
C CYS A 603 -37.85 -33.51 -24.96
N TYR A 604 -39.17 -33.26 -24.97
CA TYR A 604 -40.17 -34.28 -24.64
C TYR A 604 -40.44 -35.27 -25.80
N TYR A 605 -40.16 -34.89 -27.05
CA TYR A 605 -40.41 -35.74 -28.22
C TYR A 605 -39.21 -36.60 -28.67
N TYR A 606 -38.00 -36.33 -28.19
CA TYR A 606 -36.79 -37.04 -28.62
C TYR A 606 -36.40 -38.24 -27.73
N ASP A 607 -37.12 -38.50 -26.64
CA ASP A 607 -36.74 -39.52 -25.65
C ASP A 607 -37.35 -40.90 -25.96
N GLY A 608 -37.07 -41.40 -27.16
CA GLY A 608 -37.76 -42.56 -27.73
C GLY A 608 -36.90 -43.57 -28.47
N HIS A 609 -35.58 -43.72 -28.22
CA HIS A 609 -34.80 -44.92 -28.59
C HIS A 609 -33.48 -45.02 -27.78
N VAL A 610 -33.31 -46.16 -27.09
CA VAL A 610 -32.19 -46.59 -26.20
C VAL A 610 -31.29 -47.56 -27.03
N PRO A 611 -29.95 -47.75 -26.85
CA PRO A 611 -29.36 -48.12 -25.56
C PRO A 611 -27.94 -47.69 -25.14
N ARG A 612 -27.85 -47.64 -23.80
CA ARG A 612 -26.72 -47.72 -22.85
C ARG A 612 -25.43 -48.38 -23.36
N LEU A 613 -24.29 -47.76 -23.01
CA LEU A 613 -23.13 -48.43 -22.40
C LEU A 613 -22.22 -47.43 -21.64
N LEU A 614 -22.22 -47.60 -20.30
CA LEU A 614 -21.12 -47.49 -19.33
C LEU A 614 -20.33 -46.18 -19.08
N THR A 615 -20.59 -45.62 -17.87
CA THR A 615 -19.61 -45.28 -16.77
C THR A 615 -18.71 -44.06 -17.01
N SER A 616 -18.51 -43.09 -16.12
CA SER A 616 -18.54 -43.04 -14.66
C SER A 616 -18.57 -41.58 -14.17
N THR A 617 -19.36 -41.32 -13.13
CA THR A 617 -19.18 -40.33 -12.04
C THR A 617 -18.39 -39.03 -12.27
N SER A 618 -19.07 -37.88 -12.19
CA SER A 618 -18.70 -36.80 -11.25
C SER A 618 -19.87 -35.81 -11.06
N THR A 619 -20.29 -35.64 -9.82
CA THR A 619 -21.16 -34.56 -9.36
C THR A 619 -20.33 -33.28 -9.21
N SER A 620 -20.61 -32.25 -10.01
CA SER A 620 -20.06 -30.91 -9.82
C SER A 620 -20.86 -30.17 -8.75
N THR A 621 -20.32 -30.07 -7.55
CA THR A 621 -20.69 -29.02 -6.59
C THR A 621 -19.73 -27.85 -6.80
N SER A 622 -20.26 -26.70 -7.20
CA SER A 622 -19.51 -25.45 -7.20
C SER A 622 -19.27 -25.01 -5.76
N THR A 623 -18.04 -25.06 -5.30
CA THR A 623 -17.56 -24.40 -4.09
C THR A 623 -16.25 -23.71 -4.42
N SER A 624 -16.29 -22.38 -4.29
CA SER A 624 -15.20 -21.50 -3.83
C SER A 624 -13.77 -22.00 -4.07
N HIS A 625 -13.09 -21.42 -5.05
CA HIS A 625 -11.64 -21.56 -5.15
C HIS A 625 -10.97 -20.84 -3.97
N ALA A 626 -10.23 -21.65 -3.23
CA ALA A 626 -9.36 -21.27 -2.15
C ALA A 626 -8.15 -20.48 -2.67
N LEU A 627 -7.77 -19.49 -1.87
CA LEU A 627 -6.48 -18.83 -1.87
C LEU A 627 -5.36 -19.88 -1.80
N VAL A 628 -4.41 -19.83 -2.73
CA VAL A 628 -3.11 -20.49 -2.58
C VAL A 628 -2.16 -19.45 -2.00
N PRO A 629 -1.68 -19.61 -0.75
CA PRO A 629 -0.57 -18.83 -0.24
C PRO A 629 0.73 -19.47 -0.74
N GLN A 630 1.55 -18.74 -1.50
CA GLN A 630 2.96 -19.09 -1.66
C GLN A 630 3.76 -18.16 -0.75
N SER A 631 4.03 -18.66 0.46
CA SER A 631 5.07 -18.19 1.36
C SER A 631 6.33 -19.03 1.16
N ASP A 632 7.48 -18.40 1.35
CA ASP A 632 8.85 -18.96 1.41
C ASP A 632 8.96 -20.32 2.12
N PRO A 633 9.90 -21.19 1.70
CA PRO A 633 10.44 -22.23 2.58
C PRO A 633 11.57 -21.67 3.45
N GLU A 634 11.34 -21.62 4.77
CA GLU A 634 12.38 -21.51 5.79
C GLU A 634 13.37 -22.69 5.68
N LEU A 635 14.67 -22.40 5.76
CA LEU A 635 15.74 -23.38 5.94
C LEU A 635 16.36 -23.20 7.33
N GLU A 636 16.13 -24.15 8.24
CA GLU A 636 16.95 -24.32 9.44
C GLU A 636 18.22 -25.16 9.13
N PRO A 637 19.33 -24.94 9.87
CA PRO A 637 20.64 -25.49 9.52
C PRO A 637 20.87 -26.86 10.16
N MET A 638 21.30 -27.85 9.37
CA MET A 638 21.89 -29.07 9.90
C MET A 638 23.42 -28.99 9.88
N VAL A 639 24.00 -28.94 11.08
CA VAL A 639 25.41 -29.20 11.35
C VAL A 639 25.57 -30.69 11.69
N GLU A 640 26.46 -31.40 10.98
CA GLU A 640 27.44 -32.32 11.58
C GLU A 640 28.53 -32.70 10.54
N TRP A 641 29.77 -32.33 10.86
CA TRP A 641 31.05 -32.87 10.34
C TRP A 641 31.40 -34.18 11.12
N PRO A 642 32.47 -34.97 10.86
CA PRO A 642 33.70 -34.66 10.12
C PRO A 642 34.36 -35.81 9.28
N GLU A 643 35.34 -35.45 8.45
CA GLU A 643 36.76 -35.91 8.49
C GLU A 643 37.48 -35.47 7.19
N ASN A 644 38.32 -34.44 7.24
CA ASN A 644 39.76 -34.40 7.54
C ASN A 644 40.71 -34.84 6.40
N GLN A 645 41.50 -33.85 5.96
CA GLN A 645 42.88 -33.92 5.46
C GLN A 645 43.17 -34.63 4.12
N ALA A 646 44.16 -34.26 3.32
CA ALA A 646 44.96 -33.05 3.15
C ALA A 646 45.86 -33.34 1.94
N SER A 647 46.02 -32.33 1.08
CA SER A 647 47.27 -31.99 0.38
C SER A 647 47.81 -32.88 -0.75
N ARG A 648 48.12 -32.15 -1.83
CA ARG A 648 49.37 -32.19 -2.62
C ARG A 648 49.56 -33.26 -3.70
N SER A 649 49.44 -32.72 -4.92
CA SER A 649 50.47 -32.66 -5.95
C SER A 649 50.87 -33.92 -6.72
N HIS A 650 50.97 -33.68 -8.04
CA HIS A 650 51.86 -34.28 -9.03
C HIS A 650 51.34 -35.42 -9.92
N THR A 651 51.14 -35.03 -11.20
CA THR A 651 51.93 -35.49 -12.35
C THR A 651 51.53 -36.83 -13.00
N ARG A 652 50.98 -36.66 -14.22
CA ARG A 652 51.19 -37.41 -15.48
C ARG A 652 50.83 -38.89 -15.60
N LEU A 653 50.07 -39.14 -16.69
CA LEU A 653 50.20 -40.18 -17.71
C LEU A 653 50.28 -41.66 -17.26
N HIS A 654 49.30 -42.46 -17.68
CA HIS A 654 49.40 -43.31 -18.88
C HIS A 654 48.12 -44.15 -19.08
N VAL A 655 47.67 -44.22 -20.36
CA VAL A 655 47.27 -45.43 -21.14
C VAL A 655 46.19 -46.34 -20.49
N VAL A 656 45.02 -46.55 -21.07
CA VAL A 656 44.64 -46.91 -22.46
C VAL A 656 43.38 -46.16 -22.88
#